data_AF-A0A8T4KIL0-F1
#
_entry.id   AF-A0A8T4KIL0-F1
#
_cell.length_a   1.000
_cell.length_b   1.000
_cell.length_c   1.000
_cell.angle_alpha   90.00
_cell.angle_beta   90.00
_cell.angle_gamma   90.00
#
_symmetry.space_group_name_H-M   'P 1'
#
loop_
_entity.id
_entity.type
_entity.pdbx_description
1 polymer ?
#
loop_
_entity_poly.entity_id
_entity_poly.type
_entity_poly.pdbx_seq_one_letter_code
_entity_poly.pdbx_strand_id
1 'polypeptide(L)'
;METEEKIKSKFKLKKLVNMLQAIKGRHTELVTVYVPVNYSLSEIISQLRTEQSTAENIKSKPVRKNVTTALEKIIRHLQLYKHTPQNGIALFCGNVSDKEGATNIEIWAIEPPEEIKVKMYWCDQRFVMDPLLDMVEEKEIYGIICLDKSEADIALLKGKKLEPLYHKESIVPGKTRAGGQCLAPDTLIQMGDGTLLEICKVSNPHIVKSVNFPETTLSNRPVIKKWETKKNTKYVITTKCPATQIESSKDHLFFRWGNSIEEIPAEKLKNGDFLLLPEKIDVEGEIQSLNSSSFYNSYKISEKGREYIKNRRISLKLLQKELAKKSGVTQTAISVIELGKRDIKIGFLKVLCKHLGTETGSFIRQFCVPVKDLKLPEVLNENLANFLGYFAGDGSIENERLSLFDADKQTIEYYNNLAEIIFNCNSKITHRENKGHYVARIYGKPIVKLIKNEFPELKYALDTEMPAKILKSPDSVLAAFLRGFFDAEGYVNRERGIGLGINNKKMARQTQLALLRFGILASLAEYDNRRNPYSKKHRFTVGITERTSLEIFLNSIGFNAAYKNKKLAEVIQNKSVTSYTRQIFLTGENIRKILESEGYKVSDFPKVTSFFRNERLMSKDVFRNSIINEVRNNESLRKKLEIVLNYNLVPVKISSIKKIEEKNRFVDIEVKNSNFIANGIVVHNSSARFSRVREGMLNDWLKEVGEAANKIFEEHKEVRGILLGGPGPIKEFFLKEEYVHADVRSKILGTVDTGYTGEHGLEETLIRGEDLIKELAVTKEKNLLQKFLTELQKPHGIAVYGAKEVIRVLELGAAETIIISESISEKIEGEDAIEYFEEKAQNYGTALIVVSPDTREGQQFRQLGGIGALLRYHV
;
A
#
# COMPACT_ATOMS: atom_id res chain seq x y z
N MET A 1 6.02 -14.67 55.60
CA MET A 1 6.70 -15.83 56.23
C MET A 1 7.64 -16.53 55.25
N GLU A 2 7.21 -16.98 54.06
CA GLU A 2 8.10 -17.63 53.07
C GLU A 2 9.30 -16.78 52.60
N THR A 3 9.12 -15.45 52.44
CA THR A 3 10.19 -14.56 51.96
C THR A 3 11.31 -14.37 53.00
N GLU A 4 10.98 -14.28 54.28
CA GLU A 4 11.97 -14.16 55.37
C GLU A 4 12.75 -15.46 55.58
N GLU A 5 12.09 -16.62 55.47
CA GLU A 5 12.74 -17.93 55.52
C GLU A 5 13.68 -18.14 54.33
N LYS A 6 13.28 -17.77 53.11
CA LYS A 6 14.14 -17.83 51.92
C LYS A 6 15.35 -16.90 52.03
N ILE A 7 15.18 -15.67 52.53
CA ILE A 7 16.28 -14.73 52.75
C ILE A 7 17.28 -15.30 53.78
N LYS A 8 16.77 -15.87 54.89
CA LYS A 8 17.60 -16.49 55.93
C LYS A 8 18.33 -17.75 55.43
N SER A 9 17.69 -18.54 54.57
CA SER A 9 18.30 -19.72 53.94
C SER A 9 19.33 -19.37 52.86
N LYS A 10 19.08 -18.32 52.04
CA LYS A 10 20.07 -17.80 51.07
C LYS A 10 21.30 -17.22 51.78
N PHE A 11 21.11 -16.56 52.93
CA PHE A 11 22.20 -16.08 53.77
C PHE A 11 23.03 -17.22 54.39
N LYS A 12 22.38 -18.28 54.88
CA LYS A 12 23.06 -19.50 55.36
C LYS A 12 23.84 -20.19 54.23
N LEU A 13 23.28 -20.26 53.03
CA LEU A 13 23.95 -20.81 51.85
C LEU A 13 25.18 -19.99 51.48
N LYS A 14 25.07 -18.66 51.39
CA LYS A 14 26.20 -17.77 51.08
C LYS A 14 27.34 -17.94 52.10
N LYS A 15 27.02 -17.99 53.39
CA LYS A 15 28.03 -18.21 54.45
C LYS A 15 28.72 -19.57 54.33
N LEU A 16 27.97 -20.63 54.01
CA LEU A 16 28.52 -21.97 53.83
C LEU A 16 29.42 -22.04 52.59
N VAL A 17 28.98 -21.48 51.46
CA VAL A 17 29.74 -21.45 50.20
C VAL A 17 31.07 -20.73 50.41
N ASN A 18 31.08 -19.55 51.02
CA ASN A 18 32.32 -18.79 51.28
C ASN A 18 33.29 -19.59 52.18
N MET A 19 32.79 -20.24 53.23
CA MET A 19 33.61 -21.07 54.12
C MET A 19 34.20 -22.29 53.39
N LEU A 20 33.41 -22.97 52.56
CA LEU A 20 33.86 -24.13 51.79
C LEU A 20 34.87 -23.74 50.68
N GLN A 21 34.78 -22.52 50.15
CA GLN A 21 35.70 -21.96 49.15
C GLN A 21 37.12 -21.78 49.71
N ALA A 22 37.23 -21.42 50.99
CA ALA A 22 38.51 -21.27 51.68
C ALA A 22 39.21 -22.60 51.96
N ILE A 23 38.48 -23.74 51.92
CA ILE A 23 39.03 -25.06 52.20
C ILE A 23 39.70 -25.62 50.94
N LYS A 24 41.00 -25.92 51.04
CA LYS A 24 41.78 -26.57 49.97
C LYS A 24 42.48 -27.82 50.48
N GLY A 25 42.17 -28.96 49.89
CA GLY A 25 42.84 -30.23 50.15
C GLY A 25 44.27 -30.23 49.60
N ARG A 26 45.20 -30.89 50.30
CA ARG A 26 46.59 -31.01 49.83
C ARG A 26 46.69 -31.97 48.64
N HIS A 27 45.80 -32.95 48.61
CA HIS A 27 45.61 -33.90 47.52
C HIS A 27 44.13 -33.98 47.15
N THR A 28 43.78 -34.84 46.19
CA THR A 28 42.38 -35.09 45.79
C THR A 28 41.65 -35.86 46.90
N GLU A 29 41.21 -35.14 47.93
CA GLU A 29 40.68 -35.73 49.18
C GLU A 29 39.41 -35.04 49.69
N LEU A 30 38.85 -34.10 48.93
CA LEU A 30 37.60 -33.41 49.22
C LEU A 30 36.49 -33.97 48.33
N VAL A 31 35.46 -34.53 48.96
CA VAL A 31 34.32 -35.16 48.29
C VAL A 31 33.11 -34.24 48.28
N THR A 32 32.55 -34.02 47.09
CA THR A 32 31.31 -33.28 46.85
C THR A 32 30.23 -34.23 46.33
N VAL A 33 29.02 -34.17 46.91
CA VAL A 33 27.85 -34.93 46.45
C VAL A 33 26.64 -34.02 46.35
N TYR A 34 26.00 -33.99 45.18
CA TYR A 34 24.71 -33.35 44.95
C TYR A 34 23.65 -34.40 44.66
N VAL A 35 22.57 -34.36 45.44
CA VAL A 35 21.40 -35.24 45.29
C VAL A 35 20.21 -34.41 44.82
N PRO A 36 19.65 -34.69 43.64
CA PRO A 36 18.53 -33.93 43.11
C PRO A 36 17.20 -34.27 43.79
N VAL A 37 16.23 -33.36 43.68
CA VAL A 37 14.87 -33.53 44.21
C VAL A 37 14.23 -34.80 43.64
N ASN A 38 13.45 -35.51 44.47
CA ASN A 38 12.75 -36.75 44.12
C ASN A 38 13.65 -37.95 43.71
N TYR A 39 14.97 -37.83 43.84
CA TYR A 39 15.87 -38.93 43.54
C TYR A 39 15.98 -39.91 44.72
N SER A 40 16.15 -41.20 44.44
CA SER A 40 16.23 -42.22 45.48
C SER A 40 17.56 -42.18 46.24
N LEU A 41 17.50 -41.91 47.56
CA LEU A 41 18.69 -41.94 48.43
C LEU A 41 19.37 -43.31 48.46
N SER A 42 18.62 -44.40 48.30
CA SER A 42 19.19 -45.75 48.28
C SER A 42 20.08 -45.99 47.06
N GLU A 43 19.72 -45.42 45.92
CA GLU A 43 20.56 -45.48 44.71
C GLU A 43 21.85 -44.66 44.87
N ILE A 44 21.77 -43.46 45.46
CA ILE A 44 22.95 -42.63 45.75
C ILE A 44 23.87 -43.35 46.72
N ILE A 45 23.33 -43.94 47.80
CA ILE A 45 24.12 -44.70 48.77
C ILE A 45 24.78 -45.91 48.11
N SER A 46 24.08 -46.62 47.22
CA SER A 46 24.65 -47.74 46.46
C SER A 46 25.82 -47.28 45.59
N GLN A 47 25.66 -46.16 44.87
CA GLN A 47 26.71 -45.57 44.05
C GLN A 47 27.93 -45.15 44.89
N LEU A 48 27.71 -44.46 46.02
CA LEU A 48 28.80 -44.02 46.91
C LEU A 48 29.56 -45.21 47.53
N ARG A 49 28.88 -46.35 47.79
CA ARG A 49 29.55 -47.59 48.23
C ARG A 49 30.45 -48.17 47.14
N THR A 50 30.01 -48.14 45.88
CA THR A 50 30.84 -48.55 44.75
C THR A 50 32.07 -47.64 44.61
N GLU A 51 31.89 -46.32 44.73
CA GLU A 51 32.99 -45.35 44.73
C GLU A 51 33.95 -45.57 45.91
N GLN A 52 33.43 -45.94 47.08
CA GLN A 52 34.23 -46.28 48.25
C GLN A 52 35.12 -47.50 48.00
N SER A 53 34.60 -48.56 47.38
CA SER A 53 35.39 -49.73 46.97
C SER A 53 36.44 -49.37 45.92
N THR A 54 36.11 -48.50 44.95
CA THR A 54 37.09 -48.03 43.96
C THR A 54 38.22 -47.22 44.61
N ALA A 55 37.90 -46.41 45.62
CA ALA A 55 38.88 -45.60 46.36
C ALA A 55 39.95 -46.45 47.08
N GLU A 56 39.71 -47.75 47.32
CA GLU A 56 40.73 -48.66 47.89
C GLU A 56 41.98 -48.78 47.00
N ASN A 57 41.84 -48.53 45.70
CA ASN A 57 42.94 -48.59 44.72
C ASN A 57 43.82 -47.33 44.71
N ILE A 58 43.52 -46.32 45.53
CA ILE A 58 44.36 -45.11 45.64
C ILE A 58 45.74 -45.49 46.20
N LYS A 59 46.80 -45.14 45.46
CA LYS A 59 48.20 -45.48 45.77
C LYS A 59 48.69 -44.87 47.09
N SER A 60 48.28 -43.63 47.37
CA SER A 60 48.67 -42.91 48.59
C SER A 60 47.85 -43.37 49.79
N LYS A 61 48.50 -44.00 50.78
CA LYS A 61 47.83 -44.54 52.00
C LYS A 61 47.08 -43.46 52.80
N PRO A 62 47.62 -42.23 53.00
CA PRO A 62 46.88 -41.14 53.65
C PRO A 62 45.64 -40.69 52.85
N VAL A 63 45.77 -40.45 51.54
CA VAL A 63 44.66 -39.98 50.68
C VAL A 63 43.57 -41.04 50.60
N ARG A 64 43.94 -42.31 50.45
CA ARG A 64 43.01 -43.44 50.49
C ARG A 64 42.19 -43.43 51.78
N LYS A 65 42.87 -43.34 52.94
CA LYS A 65 42.19 -43.31 54.24
C LYS A 65 41.23 -42.11 54.35
N ASN A 66 41.64 -40.93 53.87
CA ASN A 66 40.84 -39.71 53.94
C ASN A 66 39.59 -39.80 53.06
N VAL A 67 39.72 -40.21 51.79
CA VAL A 67 38.59 -40.36 50.86
C VAL A 67 37.63 -41.46 51.31
N THR A 68 38.14 -42.64 51.70
CA THR A 68 37.30 -43.73 52.20
C THR A 68 36.53 -43.32 53.44
N THR A 69 37.16 -42.61 54.39
CA THR A 69 36.51 -42.12 55.62
C THR A 69 35.49 -41.01 55.31
N ALA A 70 35.77 -40.13 54.33
CA ALA A 70 34.85 -39.08 53.91
C ALA A 70 33.57 -39.66 53.27
N LEU A 71 33.73 -40.65 52.38
CA LEU A 71 32.62 -41.40 51.79
C LEU A 71 31.79 -42.14 52.84
N GLU A 72 32.45 -42.79 53.80
CA GLU A 72 31.80 -43.45 54.93
C GLU A 72 30.94 -42.48 55.75
N LYS A 73 31.47 -41.28 56.03
CA LYS A 73 30.73 -40.22 56.73
C LYS A 73 29.54 -39.71 55.92
N ILE A 74 29.69 -39.50 54.62
CA ILE A 74 28.59 -39.08 53.73
C ILE A 74 27.49 -40.14 53.71
N ILE A 75 27.84 -41.43 53.56
CA ILE A 75 26.88 -42.54 53.56
C ILE A 75 26.11 -42.58 54.88
N ARG A 76 26.80 -42.49 56.02
CA ARG A 76 26.15 -42.46 57.35
C ARG A 76 25.24 -41.25 57.50
N HIS A 77 25.63 -40.09 56.99
CA HIS A 77 24.83 -38.88 57.06
C HIS A 77 23.57 -38.97 56.18
N LEU A 78 23.68 -39.52 54.96
CA LEU A 78 22.55 -39.76 54.07
C LEU A 78 21.53 -40.76 54.66
N GLN A 79 21.99 -41.76 55.42
CA GLN A 79 21.13 -42.71 56.11
C GLN A 79 20.25 -42.09 57.21
N LEU A 80 20.54 -40.86 57.67
CA LEU A 80 19.70 -40.14 58.63
C LEU A 80 18.41 -39.61 58.00
N TYR A 81 18.35 -39.50 56.67
CA TYR A 81 17.19 -38.99 55.93
C TYR A 81 16.29 -40.14 55.48
N LYS A 82 14.99 -40.07 55.79
CA LYS A 82 13.99 -41.05 55.33
C LYS A 82 13.63 -40.89 53.85
N HIS A 83 13.61 -39.65 53.37
CA HIS A 83 13.35 -39.25 51.99
C HIS A 83 14.27 -38.08 51.64
N THR A 84 14.51 -37.85 50.35
CA THR A 84 15.27 -36.69 49.87
C THR A 84 14.54 -35.40 50.27
N PRO A 85 15.25 -34.39 50.82
CA PRO A 85 14.64 -33.11 51.20
C PRO A 85 13.95 -32.41 50.01
N GLN A 86 13.06 -31.44 50.30
CA GLN A 86 12.18 -30.82 49.30
C GLN A 86 12.95 -30.15 48.18
N ASN A 87 14.11 -29.54 48.47
CA ASN A 87 14.97 -28.90 47.48
C ASN A 87 16.22 -29.72 47.10
N GLY A 88 16.30 -30.98 47.53
CA GLY A 88 17.48 -31.81 47.37
C GLY A 88 18.51 -31.58 48.47
N ILE A 89 19.70 -32.17 48.36
CA ILE A 89 20.75 -31.99 49.37
C ILE A 89 22.14 -31.94 48.74
N ALA A 90 22.95 -31.00 49.22
CA ALA A 90 24.37 -30.87 48.88
C ALA A 90 25.22 -31.26 50.10
N LEU A 91 26.20 -32.14 49.87
CA LEU A 91 27.08 -32.70 50.89
C LEU A 91 28.54 -32.48 50.50
N PHE A 92 29.31 -31.97 51.44
CA PHE A 92 30.74 -31.71 51.29
C PHE A 92 31.47 -32.39 52.44
N CYS A 93 32.46 -33.22 52.16
CA CYS A 93 33.18 -33.95 53.20
C CYS A 93 34.66 -34.11 52.82
N GLY A 94 35.57 -33.83 53.75
CA GLY A 94 37.00 -33.93 53.45
C GLY A 94 37.88 -33.54 54.63
N ASN A 95 39.19 -33.75 54.47
CA ASN A 95 40.18 -33.42 55.50
C ASN A 95 40.49 -31.92 55.50
N VAL A 96 40.30 -31.25 56.64
CA VAL A 96 40.54 -29.81 56.82
C VAL A 96 41.72 -29.49 57.76
N SER A 97 42.57 -30.48 58.04
CA SER A 97 43.76 -30.27 58.86
C SER A 97 44.88 -29.57 58.07
N ASP A 98 45.36 -28.44 58.59
CA ASP A 98 46.53 -27.74 58.04
C ASP A 98 47.86 -28.43 58.34
N LYS A 99 47.89 -29.38 59.30
CA LYS A 99 49.09 -30.11 59.72
C LYS A 99 49.27 -31.41 58.93
N GLU A 100 50.50 -31.64 58.46
CA GLU A 100 50.87 -32.84 57.70
C GLU A 100 50.78 -34.10 58.57
N GLY A 101 50.01 -35.09 58.13
CA GLY A 101 49.80 -36.36 58.84
C GLY A 101 48.68 -36.34 59.90
N ALA A 102 48.07 -35.19 60.20
CA ALA A 102 46.88 -35.11 61.04
C ALA A 102 45.59 -35.24 60.20
N THR A 103 44.64 -36.04 60.68
CA THR A 103 43.37 -36.29 60.00
C THR A 103 42.24 -35.60 60.77
N ASN A 104 41.67 -34.52 60.23
CA ASN A 104 40.43 -33.91 60.70
C ASN A 104 39.41 -33.88 59.56
N ILE A 105 38.57 -34.92 59.47
CA ILE A 105 37.57 -35.01 58.40
C ILE A 105 36.26 -34.42 58.91
N GLU A 106 35.79 -33.38 58.25
CA GLU A 106 34.52 -32.72 58.57
C GLU A 106 33.51 -32.91 57.44
N ILE A 107 32.22 -32.81 57.79
CA ILE A 107 31.10 -32.95 56.85
C ILE A 107 30.17 -31.75 57.00
N TRP A 108 29.80 -31.16 55.86
CA TRP A 108 28.81 -30.11 55.75
C TRP A 108 27.67 -30.58 54.86
N ALA A 109 26.44 -30.34 55.31
CA ALA A 109 25.24 -30.68 54.59
C ALA A 109 24.33 -29.45 54.54
N ILE A 110 23.75 -29.16 53.38
CA ILE A 110 22.78 -28.09 53.22
C ILE A 110 21.65 -28.51 52.28
N GLU A 111 20.42 -28.20 52.70
CA GLU A 111 19.28 -28.12 51.80
C GLU A 111 19.28 -26.71 51.17
N PRO A 112 19.46 -26.59 49.85
CA PRO A 112 19.51 -25.29 49.19
C PRO A 112 18.13 -24.59 49.16
N PRO A 113 18.10 -23.26 48.98
CA PRO A 113 16.86 -22.50 48.89
C PRO A 113 16.09 -22.74 47.57
N GLU A 114 16.75 -23.30 46.57
CA GLU A 114 16.20 -23.65 45.25
C GLU A 114 16.48 -25.13 44.93
N GLU A 115 15.62 -25.77 44.15
CA GLU A 115 15.71 -27.20 43.83
C GLU A 115 17.00 -27.57 43.07
N ILE A 116 17.75 -28.55 43.59
CA ILE A 116 18.85 -29.17 42.84
C ILE A 116 18.30 -30.13 41.79
N LYS A 117 18.69 -29.92 40.53
CA LYS A 117 18.39 -30.82 39.41
C LYS A 117 19.56 -31.70 38.98
N VAL A 118 20.76 -31.38 39.45
CA VAL A 118 22.00 -32.06 39.05
C VAL A 118 22.33 -33.19 40.04
N LYS A 119 22.57 -34.40 39.51
CA LYS A 119 23.17 -35.51 40.26
C LYS A 119 24.67 -35.50 40.02
N MET A 120 25.46 -35.35 41.07
CA MET A 120 26.92 -35.27 40.95
C MET A 120 27.64 -35.91 42.14
N TYR A 121 28.74 -36.60 41.85
CA TYR A 121 29.77 -37.01 42.80
C TYR A 121 31.11 -36.57 42.21
N TRP A 122 31.93 -35.89 43.02
CA TRP A 122 33.25 -35.45 42.60
C TRP A 122 34.23 -35.50 43.78
N CYS A 123 35.46 -35.95 43.53
CA CYS A 123 36.53 -35.96 44.52
C CYS A 123 37.74 -35.20 43.97
N ASP A 124 38.12 -34.09 44.60
CA ASP A 124 39.16 -33.20 44.10
C ASP A 124 39.92 -32.51 45.25
N GLN A 125 40.85 -31.62 44.91
CA GLN A 125 41.56 -30.75 45.86
C GLN A 125 40.68 -29.59 46.36
N ARG A 126 39.53 -29.34 45.74
CA ARG A 126 38.56 -28.30 46.11
C ARG A 126 37.14 -28.87 46.03
N PHE A 127 36.23 -28.33 46.83
CA PHE A 127 34.81 -28.66 46.68
C PHE A 127 34.23 -28.06 45.39
N VAL A 128 33.36 -28.81 44.71
CA VAL A 128 32.71 -28.35 43.47
C VAL A 128 31.43 -27.60 43.84
N MET A 129 31.42 -26.28 43.67
CA MET A 129 30.33 -25.43 44.19
C MET A 129 29.52 -24.70 43.13
N ASP A 130 29.81 -24.92 41.84
CA ASP A 130 29.16 -24.21 40.73
C ASP A 130 27.62 -24.21 40.82
N PRO A 131 26.94 -25.33 41.13
CA PRO A 131 25.47 -25.33 41.25
C PRO A 131 24.93 -24.45 42.38
N LEU A 132 25.70 -24.24 43.45
CA LEU A 132 25.30 -23.40 44.59
C LEU A 132 25.67 -21.93 44.36
N LEU A 133 26.79 -21.65 43.68
CA LEU A 133 27.21 -20.30 43.32
C LEU A 133 26.20 -19.63 42.39
N ASP A 134 25.68 -20.35 41.40
CA ASP A 134 24.62 -19.91 40.48
C ASP A 134 23.31 -19.49 41.19
N MET A 135 23.07 -20.00 42.41
CA MET A 135 21.90 -19.69 43.24
C MET A 135 22.14 -18.47 44.15
N VAL A 136 23.40 -18.12 44.40
CA VAL A 136 23.77 -16.98 45.24
C VAL A 136 23.80 -15.66 44.44
N GLU A 137 24.15 -15.71 43.14
CA GLU A 137 24.18 -14.52 42.26
C GLU A 137 22.82 -13.81 42.14
N GLU A 138 22.81 -12.47 42.25
CA GLU A 138 21.65 -11.63 41.94
C GLU A 138 21.53 -11.44 40.42
N LYS A 139 20.53 -12.09 39.79
CA LYS A 139 20.32 -12.01 38.34
C LYS A 139 19.54 -10.75 37.97
N GLU A 140 20.11 -9.93 37.10
CA GLU A 140 19.44 -8.76 36.53
C GLU A 140 18.31 -9.19 35.58
N ILE A 141 17.23 -8.39 35.56
CA ILE A 141 16.03 -8.68 34.77
C ILE A 141 15.90 -7.66 33.64
N TYR A 142 15.80 -8.16 32.41
CA TYR A 142 15.62 -7.36 31.19
C TYR A 142 14.31 -7.74 30.49
N GLY A 143 13.69 -6.80 29.80
CA GLY A 143 12.52 -7.03 28.96
C GLY A 143 12.93 -7.22 27.50
N ILE A 144 12.18 -8.02 26.75
CA ILE A 144 12.34 -8.18 25.31
C ILE A 144 10.96 -8.05 24.67
N ILE A 145 10.84 -7.20 23.66
CA ILE A 145 9.67 -7.08 22.79
C ILE A 145 10.15 -7.44 21.37
N CYS A 146 9.55 -8.44 20.74
CA CYS A 146 9.80 -8.80 19.35
C CYS A 146 8.52 -8.63 18.54
N LEU A 147 8.58 -7.94 17.39
CA LEU A 147 7.40 -7.64 16.58
C LEU A 147 7.66 -7.69 15.07
N ASP A 148 6.74 -8.32 14.33
CA ASP A 148 6.65 -8.31 12.86
C ASP A 148 5.19 -8.05 12.42
N LYS A 149 4.92 -8.07 11.11
CA LYS A 149 3.59 -7.89 10.51
C LYS A 149 2.64 -9.01 10.87
N SER A 150 3.17 -10.18 11.22
CA SER A 150 2.41 -11.41 11.48
C SER A 150 2.15 -11.67 12.95
N GLU A 151 3.02 -11.22 13.87
CA GLU A 151 2.89 -11.52 15.30
C GLU A 151 3.79 -10.61 16.16
N ALA A 152 3.51 -10.58 17.47
CA ALA A 152 4.30 -9.89 18.47
C ALA A 152 4.42 -10.73 19.75
N ASP A 153 5.62 -10.72 20.34
CA ASP A 153 5.98 -11.44 21.54
C ASP A 153 6.63 -10.52 22.57
N ILE A 154 6.30 -10.69 23.85
CA ILE A 154 6.91 -9.98 24.97
C ILE A 154 7.41 -11.00 25.99
N ALA A 155 8.66 -10.86 26.43
CA ALA A 155 9.30 -11.78 27.37
C ALA A 155 10.16 -11.05 28.41
N LEU A 156 10.43 -11.73 29.53
CA LEU A 156 11.44 -11.34 30.51
C LEU A 156 12.66 -12.24 30.40
N LEU A 157 13.84 -11.63 30.47
CA LEU A 157 15.11 -12.30 30.61
C LEU A 157 15.55 -12.23 32.07
N LYS A 158 15.67 -13.38 32.73
CA LYS A 158 16.18 -13.53 34.10
C LYS A 158 17.47 -14.33 34.06
N GLY A 159 18.62 -13.65 34.07
CA GLY A 159 19.92 -14.29 33.81
C GLY A 159 19.96 -14.91 32.41
N LYS A 160 20.10 -16.25 32.30
CA LYS A 160 20.08 -16.98 31.02
C LYS A 160 18.69 -17.52 30.63
N LYS A 161 17.67 -17.32 31.46
CA LYS A 161 16.34 -17.89 31.24
C LYS A 161 15.42 -16.84 30.61
N LEU A 162 14.81 -17.19 29.48
CA LEU A 162 13.81 -16.39 28.80
C LEU A 162 12.40 -16.88 29.20
N GLU A 163 11.55 -15.97 29.65
CA GLU A 163 10.19 -16.24 30.12
C GLU A 163 9.20 -15.47 29.24
N PRO A 164 8.56 -16.11 28.25
CA PRO A 164 7.56 -15.47 27.40
C PRO A 164 6.30 -15.16 28.20
N LEU A 165 5.84 -13.91 28.15
CA LEU A 165 4.69 -13.42 28.91
C LEU A 165 3.47 -13.09 28.04
N TYR A 166 3.70 -12.73 26.78
CA TYR A 166 2.64 -12.35 25.85
C TYR A 166 2.98 -12.79 24.44
N HIS A 167 1.99 -13.32 23.75
CA HIS A 167 2.04 -13.65 22.33
C HIS A 167 0.74 -13.20 21.68
N LYS A 168 0.85 -12.59 20.49
CA LYS A 168 -0.32 -12.14 19.73
C LYS A 168 -0.06 -12.23 18.24
N GLU A 169 -0.89 -13.01 17.56
CA GLU A 169 -0.96 -13.00 16.10
C GLU A 169 -1.60 -11.69 15.59
N SER A 170 -1.07 -11.21 14.47
CA SER A 170 -1.58 -10.06 13.74
C SER A 170 -2.79 -10.47 12.89
N ILE A 171 -3.86 -9.70 13.06
CA ILE A 171 -5.08 -9.84 12.24
C ILE A 171 -4.89 -9.15 10.88
N VAL A 172 -3.76 -8.45 10.67
CA VAL A 172 -3.44 -7.73 9.44
C VAL A 172 -3.21 -8.73 8.30
N PRO A 173 -4.02 -8.73 7.24
CA PRO A 173 -3.81 -9.63 6.12
C PRO A 173 -2.43 -9.40 5.50
N GLY A 174 -1.67 -10.48 5.29
CA GLY A 174 -0.42 -10.44 4.53
C GLY A 174 -0.62 -9.77 3.17
N LYS A 175 0.46 -9.38 2.47
CA LYS A 175 0.37 -8.89 1.08
C LYS A 175 -0.32 -9.96 0.22
N THR A 176 -1.63 -9.86 0.06
CA THR A 176 -2.34 -10.53 -1.02
C THR A 176 -1.65 -10.10 -2.30
N ARG A 177 -1.19 -11.06 -3.10
CA ARG A 177 -0.83 -10.79 -4.49
C ARG A 177 -1.97 -9.96 -5.10
N ALA A 178 -1.70 -8.71 -5.42
CA ALA A 178 -2.62 -7.84 -6.13
C ALA A 178 -3.14 -8.61 -7.35
N GLY A 179 -4.46 -8.72 -7.50
CA GLY A 179 -5.06 -9.59 -8.52
C GLY A 179 -6.52 -10.00 -8.29
N GLY A 180 -7.17 -9.50 -7.23
CA GLY A 180 -8.55 -9.81 -6.91
C GLY A 180 -9.59 -9.02 -7.72
N GLN A 181 -9.38 -7.72 -7.86
CA GLN A 181 -10.47 -6.77 -8.16
C GLN A 181 -10.48 -6.36 -9.62
N CYS A 182 -10.80 -7.27 -10.53
CA CYS A 182 -10.57 -7.05 -11.95
C CYS A 182 -11.86 -6.83 -12.75
N LEU A 183 -11.76 -6.09 -13.84
CA LEU A 183 -12.82 -5.82 -14.82
C LEU A 183 -12.57 -6.55 -16.13
N ALA A 184 -13.61 -6.72 -16.94
CA ALA A 184 -13.47 -7.35 -18.24
C ALA A 184 -12.56 -6.51 -19.18
N PRO A 185 -11.75 -7.13 -20.05
CA PRO A 185 -10.73 -6.44 -20.85
C PRO A 185 -11.28 -5.38 -21.82
N ASP A 186 -12.53 -5.54 -22.26
CA ASP A 186 -13.27 -4.66 -23.17
C ASP A 186 -14.00 -3.50 -22.45
N THR A 187 -13.89 -3.42 -21.12
CA THR A 187 -14.45 -2.33 -20.33
C THR A 187 -13.82 -1.01 -20.73
N LEU A 188 -14.64 -0.03 -21.13
CA LEU A 188 -14.17 1.29 -21.53
C LEU A 188 -13.96 2.18 -20.30
N ILE A 189 -12.77 2.76 -20.20
CA ILE A 189 -12.35 3.69 -19.16
C ILE A 189 -12.43 5.11 -19.70
N GLN A 190 -12.98 6.01 -18.88
CA GLN A 190 -13.04 7.43 -19.21
C GLN A 190 -11.68 8.09 -18.95
N MET A 191 -11.01 8.53 -20.01
CA MET A 191 -9.71 9.17 -19.92
C MET A 191 -9.86 10.67 -19.57
N GLY A 192 -8.80 11.25 -19.00
CA GLY A 192 -8.75 12.67 -18.63
C GLY A 192 -8.84 13.63 -19.82
N ASP A 193 -8.38 13.19 -21.00
CA ASP A 193 -8.41 13.93 -22.27
C ASP A 193 -9.71 13.72 -23.08
N GLY A 194 -10.69 13.02 -22.51
CA GLY A 194 -11.97 12.70 -23.15
C GLY A 194 -12.00 11.43 -23.98
N THR A 195 -10.86 10.80 -24.26
CA THR A 195 -10.84 9.52 -24.97
C THR A 195 -11.47 8.38 -24.17
N LEU A 196 -11.82 7.30 -24.88
CA LEU A 196 -12.47 6.11 -24.32
C LEU A 196 -11.63 4.89 -24.71
N LEU A 197 -10.84 4.38 -23.77
CA LEU A 197 -9.95 3.25 -24.00
C LEU A 197 -10.43 2.02 -23.26
N GLU A 198 -10.30 0.86 -23.90
CA GLU A 198 -10.49 -0.42 -23.22
C GLU A 198 -9.44 -0.56 -22.11
N ILE A 199 -9.84 -1.06 -20.94
CA ILE A 199 -8.97 -1.19 -19.77
C ILE A 199 -7.71 -2.02 -20.08
N CYS A 200 -7.78 -2.97 -21.02
CA CYS A 200 -6.62 -3.73 -21.48
C CYS A 200 -5.57 -2.89 -22.23
N LYS A 201 -5.94 -1.72 -22.76
CA LYS A 201 -5.04 -0.77 -23.43
C LYS A 201 -4.57 0.36 -22.52
N VAL A 202 -5.15 0.48 -21.32
CA VAL A 202 -4.78 1.49 -20.33
C VAL A 202 -3.49 1.06 -19.62
N SER A 203 -2.55 2.00 -19.48
CA SER A 203 -1.24 1.82 -18.84
C SER A 203 -0.71 3.14 -18.30
N ASN A 204 0.29 3.13 -17.43
CA ASN A 204 1.09 4.33 -17.14
C ASN A 204 1.73 4.84 -18.45
N PRO A 205 1.72 6.15 -18.81
CA PRO A 205 1.31 7.33 -18.03
C PRO A 205 -0.10 7.86 -18.32
N HIS A 206 -1.03 7.03 -18.76
CA HIS A 206 -2.39 7.47 -19.02
C HIS A 206 -3.06 8.08 -17.76
N ILE A 207 -3.90 9.08 -17.99
CA ILE A 207 -4.65 9.80 -16.95
C ILE A 207 -6.13 9.46 -17.13
N VAL A 208 -6.79 9.04 -16.04
CA VAL A 208 -8.21 8.63 -16.03
C VAL A 208 -9.05 9.60 -15.20
N LYS A 209 -10.35 9.67 -15.49
CA LYS A 209 -11.31 10.41 -14.68
C LYS A 209 -11.65 9.61 -13.42
N SER A 210 -11.62 10.31 -12.29
CA SER A 210 -11.98 9.81 -10.97
C SER A 210 -12.92 10.78 -10.25
N VAL A 211 -13.61 10.29 -9.23
CA VAL A 211 -14.53 11.07 -8.40
C VAL A 211 -13.90 11.31 -7.04
N ASN A 212 -13.87 12.55 -6.57
CA ASN A 212 -13.51 12.86 -5.19
C ASN A 212 -14.75 12.73 -4.30
N PHE A 213 -14.65 11.94 -3.24
CA PHE A 213 -15.66 11.86 -2.18
C PHE A 213 -15.15 12.59 -0.93
N PRO A 214 -16.01 13.34 -0.20
CA PRO A 214 -17.47 13.44 -0.36
C PRO A 214 -17.95 14.52 -1.34
N GLU A 215 -17.08 15.34 -1.93
CA GLU A 215 -17.46 16.53 -2.71
C GLU A 215 -18.18 16.20 -4.04
N THR A 216 -18.12 14.94 -4.49
CA THR A 216 -18.68 14.43 -5.76
C THR A 216 -18.10 15.08 -7.02
N THR A 217 -16.96 15.78 -6.89
CA THR A 217 -16.29 16.46 -8.00
C THR A 217 -15.44 15.48 -8.82
N LEU A 218 -15.25 15.78 -10.11
CA LEU A 218 -14.39 14.99 -10.98
C LEU A 218 -12.95 15.49 -10.94
N SER A 219 -11.99 14.58 -10.92
CA SER A 219 -10.56 14.89 -11.04
C SER A 219 -9.83 13.92 -11.95
N ASN A 220 -8.73 14.40 -12.53
CA ASN A 220 -7.85 13.62 -13.39
C ASN A 220 -6.75 12.95 -12.54
N ARG A 221 -6.58 11.63 -12.66
CA ARG A 221 -5.59 10.87 -11.87
C ARG A 221 -4.75 9.95 -12.76
N PRO A 222 -3.42 9.86 -12.53
CA PRO A 222 -2.57 8.98 -13.32
C PRO A 222 -2.75 7.51 -12.92
N VAL A 223 -2.66 6.63 -13.92
CA VAL A 223 -2.56 5.18 -13.74
C VAL A 223 -1.12 4.83 -13.38
N ILE A 224 -0.94 4.11 -12.27
CA ILE A 224 0.37 3.72 -11.73
C ILE A 224 0.77 2.35 -12.26
N LYS A 225 -0.11 1.35 -12.14
CA LYS A 225 0.16 -0.05 -12.48
C LYS A 225 -1.04 -0.68 -13.18
N LYS A 226 -0.77 -1.78 -13.88
CA LYS A 226 -1.75 -2.62 -14.57
C LYS A 226 -1.36 -4.07 -14.36
N TRP A 227 -2.34 -4.95 -14.13
CA TRP A 227 -2.15 -6.40 -14.10
C TRP A 227 -3.27 -7.11 -14.86
N GLU A 228 -2.97 -8.32 -15.30
CA GLU A 228 -3.93 -9.20 -15.95
C GLU A 228 -4.00 -10.51 -15.19
N THR A 229 -5.22 -10.98 -14.94
CA THR A 229 -5.46 -12.25 -14.24
C THR A 229 -6.46 -13.09 -15.02
N LYS A 230 -6.45 -14.41 -14.79
CA LYS A 230 -7.46 -15.31 -15.33
C LYS A 230 -8.33 -15.79 -14.18
N LYS A 231 -9.65 -15.68 -14.31
CA LYS A 231 -10.62 -16.12 -13.31
C LYS A 231 -11.72 -16.95 -13.95
N ASN A 232 -12.27 -17.89 -13.18
CA ASN A 232 -13.26 -18.85 -13.66
C ASN A 232 -14.71 -18.36 -13.52
N THR A 233 -14.91 -17.17 -12.96
CA THR A 233 -16.25 -16.63 -12.70
C THR A 233 -16.30 -15.17 -13.11
N LYS A 234 -17.37 -14.82 -13.82
CA LYS A 234 -17.66 -13.48 -14.32
C LYS A 234 -19.02 -13.04 -13.79
N TYR A 235 -19.07 -11.83 -13.24
CA TYR A 235 -20.30 -11.17 -12.82
C TYR A 235 -20.67 -10.10 -13.84
N VAL A 236 -21.86 -10.20 -14.42
CA VAL A 236 -22.39 -9.22 -15.36
C VAL A 236 -23.48 -8.43 -14.65
N ILE A 237 -23.17 -7.19 -14.31
CA ILE A 237 -24.05 -6.29 -13.57
C ILE A 237 -24.70 -5.34 -14.57
N THR A 238 -26.03 -5.28 -14.60
CA THR A 238 -26.80 -4.43 -15.51
C THR A 238 -27.68 -3.47 -14.73
N THR A 239 -27.55 -2.17 -14.99
CA THR A 239 -28.33 -1.11 -14.34
C THR A 239 -29.59 -0.78 -15.14
N LYS A 240 -30.47 0.04 -14.56
CA LYS A 240 -31.64 0.62 -15.21
C LYS A 240 -31.72 2.11 -14.88
N CYS A 241 -32.13 2.92 -15.86
CA CYS A 241 -32.27 4.37 -15.75
C CYS A 241 -30.99 5.11 -15.27
N PRO A 242 -29.92 5.17 -16.08
CA PRO A 242 -29.80 4.60 -17.43
C PRO A 242 -29.38 3.12 -17.40
N ALA A 243 -29.73 2.40 -18.47
CA ALA A 243 -29.24 1.05 -18.66
C ALA A 243 -27.77 1.07 -19.11
N THR A 244 -26.89 0.48 -18.33
CA THR A 244 -25.51 0.17 -18.71
C THR A 244 -25.15 -1.19 -18.14
N GLN A 245 -24.02 -1.73 -18.59
CA GLN A 245 -23.53 -3.03 -18.17
C GLN A 245 -22.03 -2.96 -17.91
N ILE A 246 -21.64 -3.54 -16.77
CA ILE A 246 -20.24 -3.72 -16.39
C ILE A 246 -20.00 -5.18 -16.02
N GLU A 247 -18.82 -5.66 -16.35
CA GLU A 247 -18.43 -7.05 -16.16
C GLU A 247 -17.20 -7.10 -15.27
N SER A 248 -17.27 -7.87 -14.19
CA SER A 248 -16.22 -7.88 -13.16
C SER A 248 -15.95 -9.27 -12.61
N SER A 249 -14.83 -9.40 -11.89
CA SER A 249 -14.57 -10.53 -11.00
C SER A 249 -15.50 -10.47 -9.78
N LYS A 250 -15.62 -11.59 -9.07
CA LYS A 250 -16.41 -11.70 -7.83
C LYS A 250 -15.96 -10.70 -6.74
N ASP A 251 -14.66 -10.44 -6.69
CA ASP A 251 -14.02 -9.65 -5.63
C ASP A 251 -13.94 -8.15 -5.95
N HIS A 252 -14.30 -7.73 -7.17
CA HIS A 252 -14.21 -6.32 -7.57
C HIS A 252 -15.16 -5.46 -6.75
N LEU A 253 -14.64 -4.37 -6.18
CA LEU A 253 -15.38 -3.47 -5.30
C LEU A 253 -16.10 -2.39 -6.09
N PHE A 254 -17.37 -2.21 -5.77
CA PHE A 254 -18.24 -1.15 -6.28
C PHE A 254 -18.63 -0.20 -5.16
N PHE A 255 -18.89 1.06 -5.52
CA PHE A 255 -19.52 2.01 -4.60
C PHE A 255 -21.03 1.84 -4.64
N ARG A 256 -21.58 1.26 -3.57
CA ARG A 256 -23.02 1.18 -3.33
C ARG A 256 -23.50 2.44 -2.65
N TRP A 257 -24.57 3.00 -3.18
CA TRP A 257 -25.24 4.17 -2.64
C TRP A 257 -26.32 3.76 -1.62
N GLY A 258 -26.31 4.43 -0.47
CA GLY A 258 -27.26 4.29 0.64
C GLY A 258 -27.23 5.53 1.54
N ASN A 259 -27.45 5.38 2.85
CA ASN A 259 -27.30 6.49 3.82
C ASN A 259 -25.87 7.06 3.83
N SER A 260 -24.89 6.21 3.54
CA SER A 260 -23.51 6.55 3.21
C SER A 260 -23.08 5.80 1.94
N ILE A 261 -21.95 6.20 1.38
CA ILE A 261 -21.32 5.45 0.28
C ILE A 261 -20.56 4.28 0.88
N GLU A 262 -20.86 3.07 0.42
CA GLU A 262 -20.25 1.85 0.93
C GLU A 262 -19.51 1.12 -0.18
N GLU A 263 -18.34 0.56 0.15
CA GLU A 263 -17.60 -0.31 -0.77
C GLU A 263 -18.07 -1.75 -0.61
N ILE A 264 -18.63 -2.32 -1.67
CA ILE A 264 -19.18 -3.68 -1.65
C ILE A 264 -18.61 -4.51 -2.82
N PRO A 265 -18.18 -5.77 -2.58
CA PRO A 265 -17.72 -6.63 -3.66
C PRO A 265 -18.88 -7.07 -4.55
N ALA A 266 -18.57 -7.38 -5.82
CA ALA A 266 -19.54 -7.77 -6.82
C ALA A 266 -20.45 -8.94 -6.40
N GLU A 267 -19.91 -9.91 -5.65
CA GLU A 267 -20.67 -11.07 -5.16
C GLU A 267 -21.71 -10.74 -4.08
N LYS A 268 -21.56 -9.61 -3.37
CA LYS A 268 -22.48 -9.16 -2.32
C LYS A 268 -23.54 -8.17 -2.83
N LEU A 269 -23.39 -7.68 -4.06
CA LEU A 269 -24.39 -6.83 -4.70
C LEU A 269 -25.70 -7.59 -4.92
N LYS A 270 -26.82 -6.89 -4.78
CA LYS A 270 -28.16 -7.43 -4.96
C LYS A 270 -28.94 -6.62 -6.00
N ASN A 271 -29.92 -7.28 -6.63
CA ASN A 271 -30.87 -6.58 -7.47
C ASN A 271 -31.62 -5.54 -6.63
N GLY A 272 -31.66 -4.30 -7.12
CA GLY A 272 -32.25 -3.18 -6.41
C GLY A 272 -31.28 -2.29 -5.64
N ASP A 273 -30.03 -2.73 -5.42
CA ASP A 273 -28.96 -1.85 -4.96
C ASP A 273 -28.71 -0.72 -5.98
N PHE A 274 -28.12 0.37 -5.53
CA PHE A 274 -27.79 1.53 -6.36
C PHE A 274 -26.28 1.68 -6.49
N LEU A 275 -25.79 1.81 -7.72
CA LEU A 275 -24.41 2.19 -8.02
C LEU A 275 -24.34 3.68 -8.35
N LEU A 276 -23.14 4.20 -8.53
CA LEU A 276 -22.90 5.61 -8.82
C LEU A 276 -22.47 5.82 -10.27
N LEU A 277 -23.10 6.80 -10.93
CA LEU A 277 -22.79 7.22 -12.29
C LEU A 277 -22.64 8.76 -12.33
N PRO A 278 -21.61 9.31 -12.98
CA PRO A 278 -21.47 10.76 -13.17
C PRO A 278 -22.59 11.33 -14.02
N GLU A 279 -23.17 12.44 -13.59
CA GLU A 279 -24.24 13.08 -14.35
C GLU A 279 -23.71 13.79 -15.61
N LYS A 280 -22.54 14.41 -15.49
CA LYS A 280 -21.80 15.09 -16.56
C LYS A 280 -20.30 14.83 -16.39
N ILE A 281 -19.55 14.75 -17.50
CA ILE A 281 -18.09 14.60 -17.47
C ILE A 281 -17.44 15.74 -18.25
N ASP A 282 -16.89 16.73 -17.53
CA ASP A 282 -16.23 17.86 -18.17
C ASP A 282 -14.84 17.48 -18.72
N VAL A 283 -14.57 17.90 -19.96
CA VAL A 283 -13.31 17.73 -20.67
C VAL A 283 -13.02 19.04 -21.41
N GLU A 284 -11.87 19.65 -21.13
CA GLU A 284 -11.46 20.94 -21.71
C GLU A 284 -11.39 20.88 -23.25
N GLY A 285 -10.84 19.79 -23.78
CA GLY A 285 -10.72 19.56 -25.22
C GLY A 285 -9.67 20.45 -25.88
N GLU A 286 -9.03 19.94 -26.93
CA GLU A 286 -7.94 20.62 -27.63
C GLU A 286 -8.18 20.64 -29.13
N ILE A 287 -7.79 21.73 -29.80
CA ILE A 287 -7.88 21.84 -31.26
C ILE A 287 -6.95 20.80 -31.90
N GLN A 288 -7.52 19.91 -32.72
CA GLN A 288 -6.74 18.84 -33.37
C GLN A 288 -6.28 19.27 -34.77
N SER A 289 -4.96 19.29 -34.97
CA SER A 289 -4.37 19.50 -36.29
C SER A 289 -4.33 18.22 -37.14
N LEU A 290 -4.33 18.40 -38.45
CA LEU A 290 -4.35 17.35 -39.47
C LEU A 290 -3.15 17.52 -40.41
N ASN A 291 -2.50 16.43 -40.80
CA ASN A 291 -1.34 16.47 -41.70
C ASN A 291 -1.74 16.56 -43.20
N SER A 292 -2.64 17.48 -43.49
CA SER A 292 -3.36 17.58 -44.77
C SER A 292 -2.45 17.85 -45.97
N SER A 293 -1.41 18.67 -45.78
CA SER A 293 -0.47 19.00 -46.85
C SER A 293 0.26 17.78 -47.41
N SER A 294 0.40 16.69 -46.65
CA SER A 294 1.18 15.52 -47.07
C SER A 294 0.42 14.54 -47.97
N PHE A 295 -0.90 14.69 -48.13
CA PHE A 295 -1.75 13.70 -48.81
C PHE A 295 -2.01 13.99 -50.29
N TYR A 296 -1.60 15.15 -50.79
CA TYR A 296 -1.68 15.48 -52.21
C TYR A 296 -0.76 14.62 -53.06
N ASN A 297 -1.14 14.43 -54.33
CA ASN A 297 -0.40 13.59 -55.26
C ASN A 297 0.74 14.34 -55.96
N SER A 298 0.61 15.67 -56.11
CA SER A 298 1.56 16.53 -56.81
C SER A 298 1.64 17.91 -56.17
N TYR A 299 2.82 18.51 -56.24
CA TYR A 299 3.15 19.79 -55.61
C TYR A 299 3.94 20.68 -56.56
N LYS A 300 3.72 21.99 -56.43
CA LYS A 300 4.58 23.03 -56.97
C LYS A 300 5.57 23.43 -55.88
N ILE A 301 6.86 23.40 -56.18
CA ILE A 301 7.91 23.80 -55.24
C ILE A 301 8.11 25.32 -55.36
N SER A 302 8.03 26.02 -54.23
CA SER A 302 8.33 27.44 -54.09
C SER A 302 9.76 27.78 -54.49
N GLU A 303 10.05 29.05 -54.76
CA GLU A 303 11.39 29.51 -55.08
C GLU A 303 12.42 29.15 -54.01
N LYS A 304 12.11 29.46 -52.74
CA LYS A 304 12.93 29.08 -51.58
C LYS A 304 13.17 27.57 -51.49
N GLY A 305 12.16 26.76 -51.82
CA GLY A 305 12.29 25.30 -51.87
C GLY A 305 13.25 24.79 -52.93
N ARG A 306 13.23 25.41 -54.11
CA ARG A 306 14.14 25.07 -55.22
C ARG A 306 15.58 25.43 -54.86
N GLU A 307 15.79 26.61 -54.27
CA GLU A 307 17.09 27.02 -53.76
C GLU A 307 17.60 26.09 -52.67
N TYR A 308 16.73 25.70 -51.73
CA TYR A 308 17.07 24.73 -50.69
C TYR A 308 17.54 23.40 -51.31
N ILE A 309 16.80 22.85 -52.28
CA ILE A 309 17.19 21.60 -52.98
C ILE A 309 18.57 21.75 -53.64
N LYS A 310 18.79 22.85 -54.36
CA LYS A 310 20.04 23.12 -55.07
C LYS A 310 21.21 23.26 -54.10
N ASN A 311 21.07 24.07 -53.06
CA ASN A 311 22.08 24.31 -52.04
C ASN A 311 22.39 23.03 -51.26
N ARG A 312 21.36 22.25 -50.91
CA ARG A 312 21.56 20.98 -50.21
C ARG A 312 22.30 19.97 -51.08
N ARG A 313 21.94 19.85 -52.35
CA ARG A 313 22.66 18.99 -53.31
C ARG A 313 24.15 19.39 -53.42
N ILE A 314 24.43 20.69 -53.53
CA ILE A 314 25.81 21.21 -53.60
C ILE A 314 26.57 20.92 -52.31
N SER A 315 25.96 21.11 -51.13
CA SER A 315 26.57 20.81 -49.84
C SER A 315 26.96 19.33 -49.68
N LEU A 316 26.19 18.44 -50.32
CA LEU A 316 26.46 17.00 -50.36
C LEU A 316 27.46 16.61 -51.47
N LYS A 317 28.04 17.59 -52.18
CA LYS A 317 28.95 17.41 -53.31
C LYS A 317 28.38 16.55 -54.44
N LEU A 318 27.07 16.61 -54.67
CA LEU A 318 26.40 15.82 -55.70
C LEU A 318 26.18 16.63 -56.99
N LEU A 319 26.57 16.07 -58.13
CA LEU A 319 26.15 16.58 -59.43
C LEU A 319 24.67 16.24 -59.70
N GLN A 320 24.00 17.01 -60.56
CA GLN A 320 22.61 16.72 -60.95
C GLN A 320 22.47 15.29 -61.52
N LYS A 321 23.45 14.83 -62.32
CA LYS A 321 23.49 13.47 -62.89
C LYS A 321 23.57 12.39 -61.82
N GLU A 322 24.31 12.64 -60.73
CA GLU A 322 24.48 11.68 -59.64
C GLU A 322 23.24 11.59 -58.76
N LEU A 323 22.64 12.74 -58.43
CA LEU A 323 21.36 12.76 -57.71
C LEU A 323 20.24 12.12 -58.54
N ALA A 324 20.24 12.35 -59.85
CA ALA A 324 19.30 11.74 -60.79
C ALA A 324 19.46 10.21 -60.81
N LYS A 325 20.69 9.70 -60.91
CA LYS A 325 20.99 8.26 -60.85
C LYS A 325 20.53 7.64 -59.53
N LYS A 326 20.83 8.29 -58.39
CA LYS A 326 20.38 7.84 -57.06
C LYS A 326 18.85 7.82 -56.94
N SER A 327 18.19 8.82 -57.52
CA SER A 327 16.73 8.97 -57.45
C SER A 327 15.96 8.21 -58.53
N GLY A 328 16.63 7.46 -59.40
CA GLY A 328 16.01 6.68 -60.48
C GLY A 328 15.36 7.53 -61.58
N VAL A 329 15.87 8.75 -61.83
CA VAL A 329 15.31 9.68 -62.83
C VAL A 329 16.41 10.22 -63.76
N THR A 330 16.02 10.94 -64.82
CA THR A 330 16.97 11.61 -65.71
C THR A 330 17.53 12.88 -65.09
N GLN A 331 18.75 13.28 -65.50
CA GLN A 331 19.33 14.56 -65.10
C GLN A 331 18.40 15.74 -65.42
N THR A 332 17.73 15.69 -66.57
CA THR A 332 16.76 16.69 -67.00
C THR A 332 15.61 16.83 -66.01
N ALA A 333 15.14 15.73 -65.40
CA ALA A 333 14.09 15.79 -64.40
C ALA A 333 14.52 16.60 -63.16
N ILE A 334 15.75 16.43 -62.68
CA ILE A 334 16.31 17.22 -61.57
C ILE A 334 16.45 18.70 -61.96
N SER A 335 17.01 18.96 -63.15
CA SER A 335 17.19 20.32 -63.66
C SER A 335 15.86 21.08 -63.80
N VAL A 336 14.84 20.44 -64.36
CA VAL A 336 13.49 21.02 -64.52
C VAL A 336 12.84 21.34 -63.16
N ILE A 337 13.08 20.52 -62.13
CA ILE A 337 12.63 20.78 -60.76
C ILE A 337 13.38 21.96 -60.14
N GLU A 338 14.71 22.01 -60.25
CA GLU A 338 15.52 23.15 -59.76
C GLU A 338 15.14 24.47 -60.45
N LEU A 339 14.76 24.41 -61.73
CA LEU A 339 14.27 25.56 -62.50
C LEU A 339 12.77 25.86 -62.25
N GLY A 340 12.04 24.99 -61.54
CA GLY A 340 10.60 25.10 -61.27
C GLY A 340 9.71 25.07 -62.52
N LYS A 341 10.16 24.40 -63.58
CA LYS A 341 9.41 24.29 -64.84
C LYS A 341 8.39 23.14 -64.85
N ARG A 342 8.32 22.32 -63.80
CA ARG A 342 7.38 21.20 -63.68
C ARG A 342 7.01 20.95 -62.22
N ASP A 343 5.77 20.52 -62.02
CA ASP A 343 5.31 20.03 -60.73
C ASP A 343 5.93 18.67 -60.38
N ILE A 344 6.10 18.41 -59.09
CA ILE A 344 6.68 17.18 -58.58
C ILE A 344 5.60 16.24 -58.02
N LYS A 345 5.63 14.96 -58.44
CA LYS A 345 4.78 13.92 -57.84
C LYS A 345 5.32 13.52 -56.46
N ILE A 346 4.42 13.23 -55.51
CA ILE A 346 4.79 12.87 -54.13
C ILE A 346 5.79 11.69 -54.05
N GLY A 347 5.64 10.69 -54.92
CA GLY A 347 6.56 9.55 -54.96
C GLY A 347 7.99 9.97 -55.28
N PHE A 348 8.15 10.86 -56.27
CA PHE A 348 9.47 11.39 -56.64
C PHE A 348 10.00 12.37 -55.59
N LEU A 349 9.15 13.22 -55.02
CA LEU A 349 9.53 14.13 -53.94
C LEU A 349 10.07 13.38 -52.71
N LYS A 350 9.44 12.27 -52.30
CA LYS A 350 9.92 11.43 -51.19
C LYS A 350 11.32 10.88 -51.44
N VAL A 351 11.57 10.36 -52.64
CA VAL A 351 12.88 9.83 -53.05
C VAL A 351 13.92 10.95 -53.06
N LEU A 352 13.57 12.11 -53.61
CA LEU A 352 14.45 13.28 -53.66
C LEU A 352 14.82 13.77 -52.26
N CYS A 353 13.85 13.98 -51.38
CA CYS A 353 14.06 14.39 -49.98
C CYS A 353 14.93 13.38 -49.21
N LYS A 354 14.71 12.07 -49.41
CA LYS A 354 15.52 11.00 -48.79
C LYS A 354 17.00 11.13 -49.15
N HIS A 355 17.33 11.34 -50.43
CA HIS A 355 18.73 11.48 -50.87
C HIS A 355 19.36 12.82 -50.49
N LEU A 356 18.55 13.85 -50.24
CA LEU A 356 19.00 15.15 -49.73
C LEU A 356 19.06 15.21 -48.19
N GLY A 357 18.72 14.12 -47.50
CA GLY A 357 18.68 14.05 -46.04
C GLY A 357 17.69 15.04 -45.42
N THR A 358 16.53 15.24 -46.05
CA THR A 358 15.48 16.16 -45.59
C THR A 358 14.19 15.38 -45.33
N GLU A 359 13.49 15.71 -44.24
CA GLU A 359 12.20 15.11 -43.91
C GLU A 359 11.11 15.62 -44.88
N THR A 360 10.42 14.70 -45.57
CA THR A 360 9.50 15.07 -46.65
C THR A 360 8.31 15.89 -46.16
N GLY A 361 7.76 15.61 -44.97
CA GLY A 361 6.62 16.34 -44.42
C GLY A 361 6.97 17.80 -44.13
N SER A 362 8.09 18.04 -43.42
CA SER A 362 8.61 19.39 -43.20
C SER A 362 8.88 20.14 -44.51
N PHE A 363 9.52 19.50 -45.48
CA PHE A 363 9.78 20.13 -46.78
C PHE A 363 8.49 20.54 -47.49
N ILE A 364 7.47 19.67 -47.49
CA ILE A 364 6.17 19.99 -48.09
C ILE A 364 5.53 21.19 -47.39
N ARG A 365 5.48 21.20 -46.05
CA ARG A 365 4.87 22.29 -45.28
C ARG A 365 5.55 23.64 -45.50
N GLN A 366 6.88 23.65 -45.64
CA GLN A 366 7.64 24.89 -45.75
C GLN A 366 7.74 25.40 -47.18
N PHE A 367 7.79 24.50 -48.16
CA PHE A 367 8.27 24.85 -49.49
C PHE A 367 7.37 24.42 -50.64
N CYS A 368 6.29 23.69 -50.40
CA CYS A 368 5.43 23.16 -51.46
C CYS A 368 4.00 23.68 -51.37
N VAL A 369 3.37 23.87 -52.54
CA VAL A 369 1.94 24.18 -52.68
C VAL A 369 1.27 23.08 -53.51
N PRO A 370 0.11 22.54 -53.12
CA PRO A 370 -0.62 21.56 -53.92
C PRO A 370 -1.04 22.09 -55.29
N VAL A 371 -1.05 21.22 -56.31
CA VAL A 371 -1.39 21.59 -57.70
C VAL A 371 -2.90 21.53 -57.98
N LYS A 372 -3.68 20.81 -57.18
CA LYS A 372 -5.14 20.65 -57.39
C LYS A 372 -5.93 21.69 -56.60
N ASP A 373 -7.06 22.12 -57.15
CA ASP A 373 -8.06 22.99 -56.47
C ASP A 373 -8.75 22.33 -55.26
N LEU A 374 -8.53 21.03 -55.07
CA LEU A 374 -9.00 20.30 -53.89
C LEU A 374 -8.37 20.89 -52.61
N LYS A 375 -9.19 21.28 -51.64
CA LYS A 375 -8.76 21.72 -50.32
C LYS A 375 -8.82 20.56 -49.34
N LEU A 376 -7.81 20.42 -48.48
CA LEU A 376 -7.84 19.49 -47.35
C LEU A 376 -7.80 20.30 -46.05
N PRO A 377 -8.70 20.06 -45.10
CA PRO A 377 -8.78 20.83 -43.86
C PRO A 377 -7.53 20.59 -43.00
N GLU A 378 -6.86 21.63 -42.52
CA GLU A 378 -5.67 21.50 -41.66
C GLU A 378 -6.00 21.29 -40.18
N VAL A 379 -7.26 21.56 -39.81
CA VAL A 379 -7.78 21.45 -38.45
C VAL A 379 -9.10 20.70 -38.47
N LEU A 380 -9.34 19.88 -37.46
CA LEU A 380 -10.62 19.23 -37.24
C LEU A 380 -11.64 20.25 -36.69
N ASN A 381 -12.45 20.80 -37.59
CA ASN A 381 -13.53 21.72 -37.28
C ASN A 381 -14.89 21.01 -37.23
N GLU A 382 -15.93 21.76 -36.85
CA GLU A 382 -17.31 21.26 -36.71
C GLU A 382 -17.86 20.70 -38.02
N ASN A 383 -17.60 21.35 -39.16
CA ASN A 383 -18.06 20.88 -40.47
C ASN A 383 -17.46 19.51 -40.82
N LEU A 384 -16.14 19.35 -40.66
CA LEU A 384 -15.48 18.08 -40.88
C LEU A 384 -15.98 17.02 -39.89
N ALA A 385 -16.14 17.37 -38.62
CA ALA A 385 -16.64 16.44 -37.62
C ALA A 385 -18.08 15.96 -37.93
N ASN A 386 -18.99 16.86 -38.33
CA ASN A 386 -20.34 16.52 -38.75
C ASN A 386 -20.34 15.57 -39.96
N PHE A 387 -19.52 15.87 -40.96
CA PHE A 387 -19.33 15.00 -42.12
C PHE A 387 -18.80 13.60 -41.70
N LEU A 388 -17.78 13.55 -40.84
CA LEU A 388 -17.19 12.30 -40.37
C LEU A 388 -18.18 11.48 -39.52
N GLY A 389 -19.04 12.14 -38.74
CA GLY A 389 -20.09 11.52 -37.95
C GLY A 389 -21.10 10.79 -38.84
N TYR A 390 -21.59 11.47 -39.86
CA TYR A 390 -22.51 10.87 -40.83
C TYR A 390 -21.84 9.75 -41.65
N PHE A 391 -20.60 9.97 -42.07
CA PHE A 391 -19.77 8.97 -42.74
C PHE A 391 -19.52 7.72 -41.87
N ALA A 392 -19.44 7.86 -40.54
CA ALA A 392 -19.26 6.73 -39.63
C ALA A 392 -20.51 5.82 -39.54
N GLY A 393 -21.71 6.35 -39.83
CA GLY A 393 -22.96 5.60 -39.92
C GLY A 393 -23.17 5.03 -41.31
N ASP A 394 -23.46 5.92 -42.28
CA ASP A 394 -23.88 5.57 -43.64
C ASP A 394 -22.82 5.89 -44.72
N GLY A 395 -21.55 5.75 -44.38
CA GLY A 395 -20.42 5.96 -45.29
C GLY A 395 -19.76 4.68 -45.78
N SER A 396 -19.15 4.76 -46.97
CA SER A 396 -18.22 3.76 -47.49
C SER A 396 -17.02 4.42 -48.14
N ILE A 397 -15.84 3.86 -47.90
CA ILE A 397 -14.59 4.32 -48.51
C ILE A 397 -14.17 3.39 -49.66
N GLU A 398 -13.73 3.96 -50.78
CA GLU A 398 -13.09 3.24 -51.88
C GLU A 398 -11.68 3.81 -52.10
N ASN A 399 -10.92 3.31 -53.09
CA ASN A 399 -9.55 3.76 -53.32
C ASN A 399 -9.43 5.23 -53.77
N GLU A 400 -10.44 5.75 -54.46
CA GLU A 400 -10.38 7.10 -55.06
C GLU A 400 -11.58 7.99 -54.74
N ARG A 401 -12.56 7.46 -53.98
CA ARG A 401 -13.78 8.18 -53.63
C ARG A 401 -14.34 7.74 -52.28
N LEU A 402 -15.16 8.61 -51.70
CA LEU A 402 -16.07 8.31 -50.61
C LEU A 402 -17.49 8.19 -51.18
N SER A 403 -18.31 7.34 -50.58
CA SER A 403 -19.73 7.25 -50.90
C SER A 403 -20.55 7.39 -49.62
N LEU A 404 -21.61 8.18 -49.68
CA LEU A 404 -22.62 8.31 -48.64
C LEU A 404 -23.96 7.79 -49.16
N PHE A 405 -24.79 7.24 -48.27
CA PHE A 405 -26.06 6.61 -48.63
C PHE A 405 -27.19 7.16 -47.75
N ASP A 406 -28.33 7.53 -48.33
CA ASP A 406 -29.54 7.88 -47.58
C ASP A 406 -30.80 7.63 -48.40
N ALA A 407 -31.91 7.29 -47.75
CA ALA A 407 -33.22 7.26 -48.39
C ALA A 407 -33.78 8.68 -48.61
N ASP A 408 -33.44 9.63 -47.73
CA ASP A 408 -33.89 11.01 -47.82
C ASP A 408 -32.99 11.86 -48.72
N LYS A 409 -33.61 12.49 -49.72
CA LYS A 409 -32.91 13.35 -50.69
C LYS A 409 -32.34 14.62 -50.04
N GLN A 410 -33.04 15.21 -49.08
CA GLN A 410 -32.58 16.46 -48.44
C GLN A 410 -31.33 16.21 -47.60
N THR A 411 -31.33 15.13 -46.82
CA THR A 411 -30.19 14.74 -45.98
C THR A 411 -28.95 14.45 -46.84
N ILE A 412 -29.07 13.67 -47.92
CA ILE A 412 -27.91 13.38 -48.78
C ILE A 412 -27.40 14.63 -49.51
N GLU A 413 -28.27 15.55 -49.93
CA GLU A 413 -27.90 16.81 -50.55
C GLU A 413 -27.13 17.70 -49.57
N TYR A 414 -27.57 17.78 -48.32
CA TYR A 414 -26.86 18.51 -47.27
C TYR A 414 -25.43 18.01 -47.08
N TYR A 415 -25.23 16.69 -46.90
CA TYR A 415 -23.89 16.12 -46.70
C TYR A 415 -23.02 16.18 -47.94
N ASN A 416 -23.61 16.10 -49.13
CA ASN A 416 -22.91 16.32 -50.39
C ASN A 416 -22.36 17.75 -50.46
N ASN A 417 -23.20 18.75 -50.20
CA ASN A 417 -22.80 20.16 -50.19
C ASN A 417 -21.77 20.44 -49.09
N LEU A 418 -21.92 19.81 -47.92
CA LEU A 418 -20.95 19.90 -46.83
C LEU A 418 -19.57 19.38 -47.27
N ALA A 419 -19.53 18.27 -48.01
CA ALA A 419 -18.28 17.75 -48.57
C ALA A 419 -17.63 18.71 -49.58
N GLU A 420 -18.44 19.38 -50.41
CA GLU A 420 -17.95 20.42 -51.34
C GLU A 420 -17.38 21.62 -50.58
N ILE A 421 -18.04 22.07 -49.51
CA ILE A 421 -17.56 23.16 -48.65
C ILE A 421 -16.23 22.81 -47.97
N ILE A 422 -16.12 21.59 -47.42
CA ILE A 422 -14.91 21.17 -46.70
C ILE A 422 -13.74 20.98 -47.66
N PHE A 423 -13.99 20.28 -48.78
CA PHE A 423 -12.92 19.74 -49.61
C PHE A 423 -12.72 20.48 -50.94
N ASN A 424 -13.59 21.42 -51.32
CA ASN A 424 -13.64 22.01 -52.66
C ASN A 424 -13.51 20.93 -53.75
N CYS A 425 -14.36 19.90 -53.66
CA CYS A 425 -14.23 18.67 -54.41
C CYS A 425 -15.37 18.49 -55.41
N ASN A 426 -15.15 17.64 -56.41
CA ASN A 426 -16.21 17.20 -57.30
C ASN A 426 -17.05 16.13 -56.61
N SER A 427 -18.36 16.33 -56.59
CA SER A 427 -19.31 15.38 -56.03
C SER A 427 -20.39 15.02 -57.08
N LYS A 428 -21.06 13.87 -56.92
CA LYS A 428 -22.21 13.49 -57.75
C LYS A 428 -23.23 12.71 -56.95
N ILE A 429 -24.47 13.17 -56.98
CA ILE A 429 -25.62 12.45 -56.40
C ILE A 429 -26.28 11.60 -57.49
N THR A 430 -26.58 10.34 -57.17
CA THR A 430 -27.36 9.44 -58.05
C THR A 430 -28.43 8.73 -57.24
N HIS A 431 -29.64 8.65 -57.78
CA HIS A 431 -30.70 7.81 -57.23
C HIS A 431 -30.54 6.36 -57.70
N ARG A 432 -30.64 5.38 -56.79
CA ARG A 432 -30.67 3.95 -57.11
C ARG A 432 -32.08 3.43 -56.94
N GLU A 433 -32.90 3.56 -57.98
CA GLU A 433 -34.33 3.16 -57.98
C GLU A 433 -34.55 1.74 -57.44
N ASN A 434 -33.77 0.77 -57.90
CA ASN A 434 -33.87 -0.63 -57.47
C ASN A 434 -33.59 -0.88 -55.97
N LYS A 435 -32.99 0.09 -55.26
CA LYS A 435 -32.66 -0.02 -53.84
C LYS A 435 -33.28 1.08 -52.97
N GLY A 436 -34.09 1.96 -53.55
CA GLY A 436 -34.83 3.01 -52.84
C GLY A 436 -33.96 4.01 -52.05
N HIS A 437 -32.74 4.30 -52.50
CA HIS A 437 -31.86 5.27 -51.82
C HIS A 437 -31.02 6.09 -52.80
N TYR A 438 -30.59 7.25 -52.32
CA TYR A 438 -29.65 8.14 -52.99
C TYR A 438 -28.21 7.83 -52.55
N VAL A 439 -27.28 8.09 -53.46
CA VAL A 439 -25.84 7.92 -53.23
C VAL A 439 -25.10 9.18 -53.63
N ALA A 440 -24.45 9.85 -52.68
CA ALA A 440 -23.49 10.91 -52.96
C ALA A 440 -22.09 10.31 -53.11
N ARG A 441 -21.43 10.57 -54.25
CA ARG A 441 -20.06 10.14 -54.53
C ARG A 441 -19.12 11.33 -54.51
N ILE A 442 -18.16 11.31 -53.60
CA ILE A 442 -17.21 12.40 -53.38
C ILE A 442 -15.84 11.95 -53.90
N TYR A 443 -15.34 12.62 -54.94
CA TYR A 443 -14.13 12.20 -55.65
C TYR A 443 -12.89 12.92 -55.11
N GLY A 444 -11.87 12.14 -54.76
CA GLY A 444 -10.61 12.72 -54.29
C GLY A 444 -9.72 11.71 -53.58
N LYS A 445 -8.71 11.18 -54.28
CA LYS A 445 -7.67 10.33 -53.68
C LYS A 445 -6.96 10.99 -52.47
N PRO A 446 -6.67 12.30 -52.46
CA PRO A 446 -6.13 12.96 -51.26
C PRO A 446 -7.11 12.96 -50.07
N ILE A 447 -8.42 13.09 -50.32
CA ILE A 447 -9.47 13.02 -49.27
C ILE A 447 -9.49 11.62 -48.65
N VAL A 448 -9.51 10.58 -49.49
CA VAL A 448 -9.46 9.18 -49.04
C VAL A 448 -8.22 8.92 -48.18
N LYS A 449 -7.06 9.45 -48.61
CA LYS A 449 -5.81 9.36 -47.82
C LYS A 449 -5.94 10.10 -46.49
N LEU A 450 -6.48 11.32 -46.48
CA LEU A 450 -6.70 12.08 -45.26
C LEU A 450 -7.52 11.26 -44.26
N ILE A 451 -8.69 10.75 -44.67
CA ILE A 451 -9.57 10.00 -43.77
C ILE A 451 -8.89 8.72 -43.26
N LYS A 452 -8.28 7.92 -44.14
CA LYS A 452 -7.62 6.66 -43.74
C LYS A 452 -6.44 6.85 -42.78
N ASN A 453 -5.71 7.95 -42.87
CA ASN A 453 -4.49 8.17 -42.09
C ASN A 453 -4.74 9.01 -40.83
N GLU A 454 -5.62 10.01 -40.90
CA GLU A 454 -5.94 10.87 -39.75
C GLU A 454 -7.03 10.29 -38.84
N PHE A 455 -7.90 9.42 -39.39
CA PHE A 455 -9.01 8.77 -38.68
C PHE A 455 -9.05 7.25 -38.97
N PRO A 456 -7.98 6.50 -38.65
CA PRO A 456 -7.89 5.06 -38.92
C PRO A 456 -8.96 4.22 -38.18
N GLU A 457 -9.61 4.80 -37.18
CA GLU A 457 -10.74 4.21 -36.46
C GLU A 457 -12.01 4.10 -37.32
N LEU A 458 -12.14 4.92 -38.37
CA LEU A 458 -13.25 4.85 -39.32
C LEU A 458 -13.02 3.73 -40.33
N LYS A 459 -13.28 2.50 -39.89
CA LYS A 459 -13.14 1.26 -40.69
C LYS A 459 -14.43 0.89 -41.42
N TYR A 460 -14.45 -0.29 -42.04
CA TYR A 460 -15.66 -0.83 -42.64
C TYR A 460 -16.59 -1.44 -41.58
N ALA A 461 -17.85 -1.00 -41.58
CA ALA A 461 -19.02 -1.59 -40.93
C ALA A 461 -18.92 -1.89 -39.43
N LEU A 462 -18.32 -3.03 -39.04
CA LEU A 462 -18.43 -3.57 -37.68
C LEU A 462 -17.28 -3.18 -36.75
N ASP A 463 -16.17 -2.72 -37.31
CA ASP A 463 -14.96 -2.36 -36.55
C ASP A 463 -14.75 -0.85 -36.44
N THR A 464 -15.73 -0.06 -36.88
CA THR A 464 -15.70 1.41 -36.76
C THR A 464 -15.72 1.82 -35.29
N GLU A 465 -14.83 2.71 -34.90
CA GLU A 465 -14.80 3.28 -33.56
C GLU A 465 -14.85 4.80 -33.65
N MET A 466 -15.31 5.46 -32.58
CA MET A 466 -15.29 6.92 -32.52
C MET A 466 -13.82 7.40 -32.52
N PRO A 467 -13.40 8.25 -33.48
CA PRO A 467 -11.99 8.61 -33.60
C PRO A 467 -11.47 9.33 -32.35
N ALA A 468 -10.25 8.99 -31.92
CA ALA A 468 -9.67 9.59 -30.72
C ALA A 468 -9.56 11.12 -30.84
N LYS A 469 -9.23 11.63 -32.03
CA LYS A 469 -9.19 13.08 -32.31
C LYS A 469 -10.54 13.76 -32.04
N ILE A 470 -11.67 13.12 -32.36
CA ILE A 470 -13.00 13.67 -32.09
C ILE A 470 -13.25 13.76 -30.58
N LEU A 471 -12.93 12.69 -29.84
CA LEU A 471 -13.10 12.64 -28.39
C LEU A 471 -12.22 13.67 -27.64
N LYS A 472 -11.01 13.94 -28.15
CA LYS A 472 -10.10 14.97 -27.61
C LYS A 472 -10.45 16.39 -28.01
N SER A 473 -11.32 16.59 -28.99
CA SER A 473 -11.67 17.93 -29.48
C SER A 473 -12.58 18.69 -28.50
N PRO A 474 -12.77 20.01 -28.66
CA PRO A 474 -13.77 20.76 -27.90
C PRO A 474 -15.19 20.20 -28.06
N ASP A 475 -16.06 20.52 -27.10
CA ASP A 475 -17.45 20.05 -27.05
C ASP A 475 -18.23 20.32 -28.35
N SER A 476 -17.97 21.45 -29.03
CA SER A 476 -18.66 21.79 -30.28
C SER A 476 -18.31 20.83 -31.42
N VAL A 477 -17.06 20.39 -31.51
CA VAL A 477 -16.60 19.43 -32.53
C VAL A 477 -17.16 18.04 -32.24
N LEU A 478 -17.16 17.60 -30.97
CA LEU A 478 -17.80 16.33 -30.60
C LEU A 478 -19.32 16.38 -30.85
N ALA A 479 -19.97 17.48 -30.53
CA ALA A 479 -21.40 17.68 -30.78
C ALA A 479 -21.71 17.61 -32.27
N ALA A 480 -20.88 18.23 -33.11
CA ALA A 480 -21.01 18.16 -34.56
C ALA A 480 -20.87 16.72 -35.08
N PHE A 481 -19.89 15.95 -34.60
CA PHE A 481 -19.76 14.52 -34.93
C PHE A 481 -20.98 13.72 -34.51
N LEU A 482 -21.45 13.89 -33.27
CA LEU A 482 -22.64 13.20 -32.79
C LEU A 482 -23.87 13.59 -33.61
N ARG A 483 -24.05 14.86 -33.96
CA ARG A 483 -25.14 15.34 -34.84
C ARG A 483 -25.15 14.55 -36.14
N GLY A 484 -24.00 14.44 -36.81
CA GLY A 484 -23.92 13.70 -38.05
C GLY A 484 -24.17 12.21 -37.90
N PHE A 485 -23.66 11.61 -36.83
CA PHE A 485 -23.87 10.19 -36.56
C PHE A 485 -25.34 9.87 -36.23
N PHE A 486 -26.03 10.76 -35.49
CA PHE A 486 -27.46 10.65 -35.22
C PHE A 486 -28.33 10.99 -36.44
N ASP A 487 -27.86 11.78 -37.39
CA ASP A 487 -28.58 11.96 -38.66
C ASP A 487 -28.61 10.67 -39.49
N ALA A 488 -27.49 9.95 -39.56
CA ALA A 488 -27.39 8.65 -40.24
C ALA A 488 -28.18 7.55 -39.51
N GLU A 489 -27.81 7.25 -38.25
CA GLU A 489 -28.28 6.05 -37.54
C GLU A 489 -29.42 6.33 -36.54
N GLY A 490 -29.70 7.61 -36.28
CA GLY A 490 -30.62 8.05 -35.24
C GLY A 490 -32.04 8.28 -35.74
N TYR A 491 -33.00 8.00 -34.86
CA TYR A 491 -34.42 8.21 -35.09
C TYR A 491 -35.10 8.86 -33.89
N VAL A 492 -36.20 9.55 -34.15
CA VAL A 492 -37.06 10.15 -33.11
C VAL A 492 -38.35 9.34 -33.02
N ASN A 493 -38.57 8.72 -31.86
CA ASN A 493 -39.79 8.00 -31.52
C ASN A 493 -40.72 8.90 -30.68
N ARG A 494 -42.00 8.98 -31.06
CA ARG A 494 -42.97 9.89 -30.43
C ARG A 494 -43.20 9.63 -28.94
N GLU A 495 -43.11 8.37 -28.52
CA GLU A 495 -43.36 7.98 -27.12
C GLU A 495 -42.07 7.90 -26.31
N ARG A 496 -41.01 7.35 -26.91
CA ARG A 496 -39.78 6.99 -26.19
C ARG A 496 -38.77 8.12 -26.12
N GLY A 497 -38.59 8.91 -27.16
CA GLY A 497 -37.49 9.89 -27.27
C GLY A 497 -36.61 9.63 -28.49
N ILE A 498 -35.30 9.80 -28.32
CA ILE A 498 -34.31 9.55 -29.37
C ILE A 498 -33.75 8.14 -29.22
N GLY A 499 -33.54 7.45 -30.33
CA GLY A 499 -32.80 6.19 -30.37
C GLY A 499 -31.79 6.18 -31.50
N LEU A 500 -30.69 5.47 -31.30
CA LEU A 500 -29.68 5.15 -32.32
C LEU A 500 -29.41 3.65 -32.24
N GLY A 501 -29.56 2.92 -33.35
CA GLY A 501 -29.48 1.46 -33.32
C GLY A 501 -28.49 0.91 -34.32
N ILE A 502 -27.39 0.31 -33.83
CA ILE A 502 -26.28 -0.16 -34.66
C ILE A 502 -25.85 -1.59 -34.29
N ASN A 503 -25.15 -2.27 -35.19
CA ASN A 503 -24.65 -3.63 -34.98
C ASN A 503 -23.24 -3.69 -34.38
N ASN A 504 -22.74 -2.56 -33.87
CA ASN A 504 -21.41 -2.41 -33.30
C ASN A 504 -21.50 -2.00 -31.81
N LYS A 505 -21.23 -2.97 -30.92
CA LYS A 505 -21.32 -2.77 -29.45
C LYS A 505 -20.41 -1.64 -28.96
N LYS A 506 -19.20 -1.56 -29.52
CA LYS A 506 -18.17 -0.63 -29.07
C LYS A 506 -18.52 0.81 -29.45
N MET A 507 -18.89 1.06 -30.70
CA MET A 507 -19.36 2.37 -31.14
C MET A 507 -20.62 2.82 -30.39
N ALA A 508 -21.54 1.89 -30.10
CA ALA A 508 -22.76 2.20 -29.34
C ALA A 508 -22.43 2.62 -27.91
N ARG A 509 -21.50 1.89 -27.25
CA ARG A 509 -21.04 2.25 -25.91
C ARG A 509 -20.21 3.53 -25.90
N GLN A 510 -19.34 3.76 -26.89
CA GLN A 510 -18.62 5.02 -27.03
C GLN A 510 -19.58 6.20 -27.20
N THR A 511 -20.64 6.04 -27.99
CA THR A 511 -21.70 7.04 -28.16
C THR A 511 -22.43 7.31 -26.83
N GLN A 512 -22.81 6.26 -26.10
CA GLN A 512 -23.41 6.40 -24.76
C GLN A 512 -22.53 7.20 -23.81
N LEU A 513 -21.23 6.89 -23.75
CA LEU A 513 -20.29 7.55 -22.84
C LEU A 513 -19.94 8.98 -23.29
N ALA A 514 -19.79 9.21 -24.59
CA ALA A 514 -19.54 10.55 -25.15
C ALA A 514 -20.69 11.53 -24.83
N LEU A 515 -21.93 11.04 -24.78
CA LEU A 515 -23.10 11.84 -24.38
C LEU A 515 -23.01 12.35 -22.92
N LEU A 516 -22.28 11.68 -22.03
CA LEU A 516 -22.06 12.16 -20.66
C LEU A 516 -21.27 13.47 -20.62
N ARG A 517 -20.49 13.80 -21.66
CA ARG A 517 -19.77 15.07 -21.74
C ARG A 517 -20.72 16.29 -21.76
N PHE A 518 -21.88 16.11 -22.39
CA PHE A 518 -22.96 17.10 -22.42
C PHE A 518 -23.92 16.97 -21.23
N GLY A 519 -23.73 15.97 -20.38
CA GLY A 519 -24.65 15.63 -19.31
C GLY A 519 -25.91 14.91 -19.78
N ILE A 520 -25.87 14.24 -20.95
CA ILE A 520 -27.00 13.48 -21.51
C ILE A 520 -26.93 12.04 -21.01
N LEU A 521 -27.94 11.62 -20.24
CA LEU A 521 -27.99 10.29 -19.65
C LEU A 521 -28.66 9.28 -20.60
N ALA A 522 -27.86 8.62 -21.42
CA ALA A 522 -28.32 7.64 -22.39
C ALA A 522 -28.27 6.20 -21.85
N SER A 523 -29.26 5.39 -22.24
CA SER A 523 -29.33 3.95 -21.95
C SER A 523 -28.82 3.13 -23.12
N LEU A 524 -27.98 2.13 -22.87
CA LEU A 524 -27.54 1.15 -23.86
C LEU A 524 -28.27 -0.17 -23.62
N ALA A 525 -29.11 -0.56 -24.58
CA ALA A 525 -29.82 -1.83 -24.57
C ALA A 525 -29.31 -2.75 -25.68
N GLU A 526 -29.12 -4.02 -25.34
CA GLU A 526 -28.83 -5.08 -26.31
C GLU A 526 -30.14 -5.79 -26.66
N TYR A 527 -30.50 -5.76 -27.95
CA TYR A 527 -31.63 -6.49 -28.48
C TYR A 527 -31.13 -7.69 -29.26
N ASP A 528 -31.52 -8.86 -28.77
CA ASP A 528 -31.29 -10.12 -29.46
C ASP A 528 -32.23 -10.24 -30.66
N ASN A 529 -31.68 -9.96 -31.83
CA ASN A 529 -32.43 -9.91 -33.08
C ASN A 529 -32.63 -11.30 -33.72
N ARG A 530 -32.36 -12.42 -33.02
CA ARG A 530 -32.49 -13.79 -33.56
C ARG A 530 -33.89 -14.16 -34.05
N ARG A 531 -34.93 -13.37 -33.72
CA ARG A 531 -36.31 -13.52 -34.24
C ARG A 531 -36.53 -12.81 -35.59
N ASN A 532 -35.57 -12.04 -36.10
CA ASN A 532 -35.67 -11.36 -37.38
C ASN A 532 -35.27 -12.32 -38.52
N PRO A 533 -36.13 -12.56 -39.53
CA PRO A 533 -35.81 -13.41 -40.68
C PRO A 533 -34.61 -12.93 -41.51
N TYR A 534 -34.23 -11.65 -41.39
CA TYR A 534 -33.23 -11.00 -42.25
C TYR A 534 -31.84 -10.82 -41.61
N SER A 535 -31.68 -11.02 -40.29
CA SER A 535 -30.37 -10.91 -39.62
C SER A 535 -30.31 -11.61 -38.27
N LYS A 536 -29.29 -12.44 -38.07
CA LYS A 536 -28.99 -13.11 -36.79
C LYS A 536 -28.08 -12.30 -35.86
N LYS A 537 -27.72 -11.07 -36.22
CA LYS A 537 -26.75 -10.23 -35.46
C LYS A 537 -27.44 -9.46 -34.34
N HIS A 538 -26.80 -9.36 -33.18
CA HIS A 538 -27.23 -8.52 -32.06
C HIS A 538 -27.31 -7.05 -32.49
N ARG A 539 -28.35 -6.33 -32.07
CA ARG A 539 -28.52 -4.89 -32.32
C ARG A 539 -28.38 -4.14 -31.00
N PHE A 540 -27.49 -3.15 -30.96
CA PHE A 540 -27.25 -2.30 -29.80
C PHE A 540 -27.96 -0.97 -30.00
N THR A 541 -28.80 -0.58 -29.04
CA THR A 541 -29.57 0.66 -29.12
C THR A 541 -29.15 1.61 -28.01
N VAL A 542 -28.70 2.80 -28.38
CA VAL A 542 -28.49 3.94 -27.49
C VAL A 542 -29.78 4.75 -27.47
N GLY A 543 -30.44 4.83 -26.31
CA GLY A 543 -31.72 5.51 -26.13
C GLY A 543 -31.63 6.67 -25.16
N ILE A 544 -32.14 7.84 -25.57
CA ILE A 544 -32.30 9.02 -24.72
C ILE A 544 -33.80 9.21 -24.53
N THR A 545 -34.27 9.07 -23.29
CA THR A 545 -35.71 9.03 -22.98
C THR A 545 -36.16 10.11 -22.01
N GLU A 546 -35.23 10.64 -21.23
CA GLU A 546 -35.46 11.60 -20.18
C GLU A 546 -35.56 13.02 -20.72
N ARG A 547 -36.53 13.81 -20.25
CA ARG A 547 -36.83 15.15 -20.77
C ARG A 547 -35.61 16.08 -20.77
N THR A 548 -34.92 16.23 -19.64
CA THR A 548 -33.74 17.10 -19.53
C THR A 548 -32.62 16.68 -20.49
N SER A 549 -32.34 15.38 -20.60
CA SER A 549 -31.38 14.84 -21.58
C SER A 549 -31.80 15.12 -23.03
N LEU A 550 -33.10 15.08 -23.36
CA LEU A 550 -33.63 15.40 -24.69
C LEU A 550 -33.53 16.90 -25.00
N GLU A 551 -33.80 17.77 -24.02
CA GLU A 551 -33.64 19.22 -24.14
C GLU A 551 -32.17 19.60 -24.36
N ILE A 552 -31.25 19.02 -23.58
CA ILE A 552 -29.81 19.19 -23.77
C ILE A 552 -29.38 18.66 -25.15
N PHE A 553 -29.91 17.51 -25.58
CA PHE A 553 -29.61 17.00 -26.92
C PHE A 553 -30.06 17.99 -28.00
N LEU A 554 -31.31 18.49 -27.95
CA LEU A 554 -31.85 19.41 -28.94
C LEU A 554 -31.01 20.71 -29.04
N ASN A 555 -30.57 21.23 -27.89
CA ASN A 555 -29.83 22.50 -27.82
C ASN A 555 -28.35 22.36 -28.18
N SER A 556 -27.68 21.31 -27.69
CA SER A 556 -26.23 21.15 -27.83
C SER A 556 -25.84 20.35 -29.07
N ILE A 557 -26.61 19.32 -29.43
CA ILE A 557 -26.29 18.39 -30.52
C ILE A 557 -27.24 18.57 -31.69
N GLY A 558 -28.55 18.40 -31.50
CA GLY A 558 -29.58 18.52 -32.53
C GLY A 558 -29.42 17.54 -33.70
N PHE A 559 -30.23 17.76 -34.73
CA PHE A 559 -30.14 17.11 -36.04
C PHE A 559 -29.91 18.17 -37.11
N ASN A 560 -29.31 17.82 -38.26
CA ASN A 560 -29.37 18.70 -39.43
C ASN A 560 -30.74 18.58 -40.12
N ALA A 561 -31.39 17.42 -40.02
CA ALA A 561 -32.74 17.21 -40.54
C ALA A 561 -33.80 17.99 -39.74
N ALA A 562 -34.35 19.06 -40.33
CA ALA A 562 -35.31 19.96 -39.67
C ALA A 562 -36.56 19.22 -39.14
N TYR A 563 -37.06 18.22 -39.88
CA TYR A 563 -38.22 17.44 -39.45
C TYR A 563 -37.94 16.60 -38.19
N LYS A 564 -36.71 16.11 -38.00
CA LYS A 564 -36.31 15.36 -36.79
C LYS A 564 -36.29 16.30 -35.58
N ASN A 565 -35.75 17.51 -35.73
CA ASN A 565 -35.76 18.53 -34.67
C ASN A 565 -37.19 18.93 -34.28
N LYS A 566 -38.07 19.18 -35.26
CA LYS A 566 -39.48 19.48 -34.99
C LYS A 566 -40.16 18.35 -34.22
N LYS A 567 -40.00 17.11 -34.69
CA LYS A 567 -40.55 15.93 -34.03
C LYS A 567 -39.98 15.75 -32.61
N LEU A 568 -38.70 16.03 -32.39
CA LEU A 568 -38.09 15.97 -31.07
C LEU A 568 -38.69 17.02 -30.13
N ALA A 569 -38.89 18.26 -30.60
CA ALA A 569 -39.54 19.29 -29.80
C ALA A 569 -40.96 18.89 -29.36
N GLU A 570 -41.75 18.28 -30.26
CA GLU A 570 -43.07 17.72 -29.93
C GLU A 570 -42.98 16.62 -28.87
N VAL A 571 -41.95 15.75 -28.95
CA VAL A 571 -41.74 14.70 -27.95
C VAL A 571 -41.41 15.28 -26.58
N ILE A 572 -40.54 16.29 -26.51
CA ILE A 572 -40.14 16.95 -25.26
C ILE A 572 -41.37 17.54 -24.54
N GLN A 573 -42.29 18.16 -25.27
CA GLN A 573 -43.52 18.72 -24.72
C GLN A 573 -44.42 17.66 -24.05
N ASN A 574 -44.43 16.44 -24.61
CA ASN A 574 -45.22 15.31 -24.10
C ASN A 574 -44.53 14.53 -22.97
N LYS A 575 -43.27 14.84 -22.63
CA LYS A 575 -42.54 14.16 -21.55
C LYS A 575 -42.81 14.79 -20.19
N SER A 576 -42.98 13.93 -19.19
CA SER A 576 -43.03 14.37 -17.79
C SER A 576 -41.77 15.14 -17.42
N VAL A 577 -41.95 16.20 -16.64
CA VAL A 577 -40.87 16.98 -16.01
C VAL A 577 -40.15 16.14 -14.96
N THR A 578 -40.84 15.20 -14.29
CA THR A 578 -40.23 14.37 -13.26
C THR A 578 -39.34 13.29 -13.89
N SER A 579 -38.05 13.33 -13.58
CA SER A 579 -37.07 12.34 -14.05
C SER A 579 -36.95 11.16 -13.09
N TYR A 580 -37.00 9.92 -13.60
CA TYR A 580 -36.63 8.71 -12.84
C TYR A 580 -35.11 8.44 -12.86
N THR A 581 -34.38 9.13 -13.74
CA THR A 581 -32.95 8.94 -13.95
C THR A 581 -32.13 9.92 -13.09
N ARG A 582 -32.50 11.21 -13.08
CA ARG A 582 -31.83 12.26 -12.29
C ARG A 582 -32.43 12.36 -10.90
N GLN A 583 -32.11 11.39 -10.07
CA GLN A 583 -32.44 11.40 -8.64
C GLN A 583 -31.42 12.23 -7.85
N ILE A 584 -31.85 12.80 -6.74
CA ILE A 584 -30.98 13.45 -5.75
C ILE A 584 -30.04 12.40 -5.14
N PHE A 585 -28.78 12.80 -4.95
CA PHE A 585 -27.73 11.95 -4.42
C PHE A 585 -27.81 11.77 -2.90
N LEU A 586 -28.38 12.67 -2.11
CA LEU A 586 -28.54 12.43 -0.67
C LEU A 586 -29.84 11.68 -0.36
N THR A 587 -29.81 10.83 0.67
CA THR A 587 -31.02 10.17 1.17
C THR A 587 -31.96 11.17 1.82
N GLY A 588 -33.25 10.85 1.86
CA GLY A 588 -34.22 11.74 2.47
C GLY A 588 -34.02 11.89 3.97
N GLU A 589 -33.51 10.88 4.66
CA GLU A 589 -33.11 11.01 6.07
C GLU A 589 -32.00 12.06 6.26
N ASN A 590 -30.98 12.07 5.40
CA ASN A 590 -29.90 13.06 5.46
C ASN A 590 -30.41 14.47 5.16
N ILE A 591 -31.30 14.63 4.17
CA ILE A 591 -31.93 15.92 3.87
C ILE A 591 -32.81 16.38 5.05
N ARG A 592 -33.58 15.47 5.65
CA ARG A 592 -34.42 15.77 6.80
C ARG A 592 -33.59 16.30 7.97
N LYS A 593 -32.45 15.68 8.28
CA LYS A 593 -31.53 16.15 9.33
C LYS A 593 -31.01 17.57 9.06
N ILE A 594 -30.69 17.88 7.79
CA ILE A 594 -30.27 19.24 7.39
C ILE A 594 -31.41 20.25 7.62
N LEU A 595 -32.64 19.91 7.23
CA LEU A 595 -33.82 20.78 7.41
C LEU A 595 -34.16 20.98 8.90
N GLU A 596 -34.17 19.91 9.70
CA GLU A 596 -34.46 19.95 11.13
C GLU A 596 -33.42 20.75 11.92
N SER A 597 -32.14 20.70 11.52
CA SER A 597 -31.06 21.49 12.14
C SER A 597 -31.25 23.02 11.99
N GLU A 598 -32.06 23.44 11.01
CA GLU A 598 -32.36 24.83 10.71
C GLU A 598 -33.81 25.20 11.12
N GLY A 599 -34.46 24.34 11.92
CA GLY A 599 -35.76 24.60 12.53
C GLY A 599 -36.99 24.19 11.71
N TYR A 600 -36.82 23.56 10.54
CA TYR A 600 -37.93 23.11 9.72
C TYR A 600 -38.43 21.72 10.14
N LYS A 601 -39.74 21.50 10.06
CA LYS A 601 -40.39 20.22 10.37
C LYS A 601 -40.79 19.49 9.10
N VAL A 602 -40.89 18.16 9.17
CA VAL A 602 -41.39 17.34 8.05
C VAL A 602 -42.81 17.74 7.61
N SER A 603 -43.63 18.27 8.53
CA SER A 603 -44.97 18.80 8.25
C SER A 603 -44.98 19.96 7.25
N ASP A 604 -43.88 20.71 7.17
CA ASP A 604 -43.75 21.87 6.28
C ASP A 604 -43.61 21.44 4.81
N PHE A 605 -43.37 20.15 4.58
CA PHE A 605 -43.11 19.55 3.27
C PHE A 605 -44.05 18.34 3.00
N PRO A 606 -45.38 18.54 2.99
CA PRO A 606 -46.34 17.43 2.99
C PRO A 606 -46.27 16.56 1.73
N LYS A 607 -45.84 17.14 0.59
CA LYS A 607 -45.76 16.46 -0.71
C LYS A 607 -44.62 15.44 -0.81
N VAL A 608 -43.67 15.44 0.14
CA VAL A 608 -42.41 14.69 0.04
C VAL A 608 -42.10 13.85 1.29
N THR A 609 -43.12 13.58 2.11
CA THR A 609 -42.98 12.78 3.34
C THR A 609 -42.40 11.39 3.11
N SER A 610 -42.78 10.70 2.03
CA SER A 610 -42.24 9.38 1.68
C SER A 610 -40.74 9.42 1.35
N PHE A 611 -40.23 10.54 0.83
CA PHE A 611 -38.80 10.71 0.57
C PHE A 611 -38.03 10.78 1.88
N PHE A 612 -38.48 11.59 2.86
CA PHE A 612 -37.81 11.69 4.16
C PHE A 612 -37.79 10.38 4.95
N ARG A 613 -38.72 9.46 4.67
CA ARG A 613 -38.72 8.09 5.21
C ARG A 613 -37.88 7.09 4.40
N ASN A 614 -37.15 7.56 3.39
CA ASN A 614 -36.36 6.75 2.44
C ASN A 614 -37.19 5.68 1.68
N GLU A 615 -38.51 5.83 1.58
CA GLU A 615 -39.38 4.88 0.87
C GLU A 615 -39.27 5.03 -0.65
N ARG A 616 -38.91 6.22 -1.12
CA ARG A 616 -38.76 6.56 -2.55
C ARG A 616 -37.62 7.55 -2.74
N LEU A 617 -36.95 7.44 -3.90
CA LEU A 617 -36.03 8.47 -4.38
C LEU A 617 -36.79 9.71 -4.86
N MET A 618 -36.10 10.84 -4.88
CA MET A 618 -36.64 12.11 -5.34
C MET A 618 -35.85 12.63 -6.54
N SER A 619 -36.56 13.01 -7.60
CA SER A 619 -35.96 13.66 -8.76
C SER A 619 -35.44 15.06 -8.41
N LYS A 620 -34.37 15.50 -9.09
CA LYS A 620 -33.83 16.85 -8.95
C LYS A 620 -34.88 17.97 -9.14
N ASP A 621 -35.81 17.80 -10.07
CA ASP A 621 -36.87 18.79 -10.34
C ASP A 621 -37.90 18.89 -9.21
N VAL A 622 -38.35 17.75 -8.68
CA VAL A 622 -39.25 17.71 -7.52
C VAL A 622 -38.57 18.29 -6.28
N PHE A 623 -37.27 18.03 -6.07
CA PHE A 623 -36.48 18.60 -4.98
C PHE A 623 -36.41 20.13 -5.05
N ARG A 624 -36.11 20.66 -6.24
CA ARG A 624 -36.12 22.11 -6.49
C ARG A 624 -37.50 22.71 -6.18
N ASN A 625 -38.56 22.08 -6.69
CA ASN A 625 -39.91 22.63 -6.61
C ASN A 625 -40.57 22.48 -5.24
N SER A 626 -40.27 21.41 -4.50
CA SER A 626 -41.01 21.03 -3.28
C SER A 626 -40.20 21.21 -2.00
N ILE A 627 -38.87 21.40 -2.08
CA ILE A 627 -38.02 21.63 -0.91
C ILE A 627 -37.35 23.00 -1.02
N ILE A 628 -36.54 23.24 -2.07
CA ILE A 628 -35.78 24.50 -2.19
C ILE A 628 -36.71 25.72 -2.25
N ASN A 629 -37.81 25.62 -2.98
CA ASN A 629 -38.78 26.72 -3.10
C ASN A 629 -39.54 27.04 -1.80
N GLU A 630 -39.67 26.09 -0.88
CA GLU A 630 -40.36 26.32 0.39
C GLU A 630 -39.44 26.98 1.44
N VAL A 631 -38.11 26.79 1.30
CA VAL A 631 -37.10 27.41 2.20
C VAL A 631 -36.54 28.74 1.66
N ARG A 632 -37.26 29.43 0.76
CA ARG A 632 -36.80 30.66 0.10
C ARG A 632 -36.34 31.76 1.05
N ASN A 633 -36.89 31.78 2.27
CA ASN A 633 -36.61 32.81 3.28
C ASN A 633 -35.29 32.57 4.05
N ASN A 634 -34.68 31.37 3.96
CA ASN A 634 -33.38 31.07 4.59
C ASN A 634 -32.32 30.87 3.49
N GLU A 635 -31.57 31.95 3.20
CA GLU A 635 -30.56 31.95 2.13
C GLU A 635 -29.41 30.96 2.39
N SER A 636 -29.00 30.81 3.66
CA SER A 636 -27.92 29.89 4.05
C SER A 636 -28.30 28.43 3.78
N LEU A 637 -29.47 28.00 4.26
CA LEU A 637 -29.99 26.67 4.00
C LEU A 637 -30.23 26.43 2.51
N ARG A 638 -30.80 27.42 1.81
CA ARG A 638 -31.01 27.34 0.36
C ARG A 638 -29.70 27.06 -0.38
N LYS A 639 -28.61 27.77 -0.07
CA LYS A 639 -27.28 27.52 -0.67
C LYS A 639 -26.78 26.10 -0.40
N LYS A 640 -26.94 25.59 0.84
CA LYS A 640 -26.58 24.21 1.19
C LYS A 640 -27.37 23.19 0.34
N LEU A 641 -28.67 23.38 0.15
CA LEU A 641 -29.51 22.48 -0.65
C LEU A 641 -29.26 22.61 -2.16
N GLU A 642 -28.90 23.80 -2.65
CA GLU A 642 -28.48 24.02 -4.03
C GLU A 642 -27.18 23.27 -4.35
N ILE A 643 -26.22 23.17 -3.41
CA ILE A 643 -25.03 22.33 -3.55
C ILE A 643 -25.43 20.86 -3.76
N VAL A 644 -26.35 20.35 -2.94
CA VAL A 644 -26.83 18.95 -3.05
C VAL A 644 -27.50 18.69 -4.40
N LEU A 645 -28.33 19.64 -4.86
CA LEU A 645 -28.98 19.56 -6.16
C LEU A 645 -27.96 19.48 -7.31
N ASN A 646 -26.80 20.13 -7.14
CA ASN A 646 -25.74 20.22 -8.14
C ASN A 646 -24.66 19.12 -8.02
N TYR A 647 -24.80 18.16 -7.11
CA TYR A 647 -23.90 17.00 -7.07
C TYR A 647 -23.89 16.26 -8.41
N ASN A 648 -22.67 16.01 -8.91
CA ASN A 648 -22.43 15.46 -10.24
C ASN A 648 -22.48 13.92 -10.27
N LEU A 649 -23.32 13.33 -9.43
CA LEU A 649 -23.52 11.89 -9.33
C LEU A 649 -25.01 11.59 -9.25
N VAL A 650 -25.43 10.54 -9.95
CA VAL A 650 -26.77 9.99 -9.88
C VAL A 650 -26.73 8.54 -9.41
N PRO A 651 -27.61 8.13 -8.47
CA PRO A 651 -27.73 6.74 -8.08
C PRO A 651 -28.46 5.96 -9.18
N VAL A 652 -27.84 4.89 -9.67
CA VAL A 652 -28.36 4.05 -10.76
C VAL A 652 -28.69 2.65 -10.26
N LYS A 653 -29.95 2.24 -10.43
CA LYS A 653 -30.46 1.00 -9.83
C LYS A 653 -29.95 -0.22 -10.58
N ILE A 654 -29.46 -1.23 -9.87
CA ILE A 654 -29.14 -2.55 -10.43
C ILE A 654 -30.44 -3.28 -10.75
N SER A 655 -30.58 -3.69 -12.01
CA SER A 655 -31.75 -4.40 -12.52
C SER A 655 -31.54 -5.91 -12.61
N SER A 656 -30.33 -6.36 -12.92
CA SER A 656 -29.98 -7.78 -12.95
C SER A 656 -28.49 -7.99 -12.71
N ILE A 657 -28.16 -9.07 -12.00
CA ILE A 657 -26.80 -9.58 -11.84
C ILE A 657 -26.79 -11.02 -12.37
N LYS A 658 -25.93 -11.31 -13.35
CA LYS A 658 -25.75 -12.67 -13.88
C LYS A 658 -24.36 -13.19 -13.53
N LYS A 659 -24.29 -14.35 -12.88
CA LYS A 659 -23.06 -15.10 -12.64
C LYS A 659 -22.83 -16.08 -13.78
N ILE A 660 -21.67 -16.02 -14.42
CA ILE A 660 -21.26 -16.90 -15.52
C ILE A 660 -19.98 -17.62 -15.10
N GLU A 661 -19.99 -18.95 -15.13
CA GLU A 661 -18.83 -19.79 -14.79
C GLU A 661 -18.06 -20.13 -16.07
N GLU A 662 -17.10 -19.27 -16.40
CA GLU A 662 -16.25 -19.43 -17.58
C GLU A 662 -14.89 -18.80 -17.30
N LYS A 663 -13.83 -19.45 -17.80
CA LYS A 663 -12.45 -18.97 -17.67
C LYS A 663 -12.24 -17.74 -18.55
N ASN A 664 -12.29 -16.58 -17.91
CA ASN A 664 -12.15 -15.28 -18.56
C ASN A 664 -10.86 -14.58 -18.13
N ARG A 665 -10.27 -13.82 -19.06
CA ARG A 665 -9.20 -12.87 -18.76
C ARG A 665 -9.82 -11.63 -18.15
N PHE A 666 -9.23 -11.11 -17.08
CA PHE A 666 -9.59 -9.84 -16.49
C PHE A 666 -8.38 -8.93 -16.38
N VAL A 667 -8.64 -7.63 -16.34
CA VAL A 667 -7.64 -6.58 -16.23
C VAL A 667 -8.00 -5.70 -15.06
N ASP A 668 -6.97 -5.15 -14.43
CA ASP A 668 -7.13 -4.29 -13.28
C ASP A 668 -6.00 -3.26 -13.28
N ILE A 669 -6.33 -2.07 -12.77
CA ILE A 669 -5.49 -0.89 -12.86
C ILE A 669 -5.41 -0.20 -11.50
N GLU A 670 -4.23 0.29 -11.19
CA GLU A 670 -3.99 1.10 -10.00
C GLU A 670 -4.01 2.57 -10.36
N VAL A 671 -4.89 3.34 -9.71
CA VAL A 671 -5.05 4.79 -9.92
C VAL A 671 -4.65 5.53 -8.64
N LYS A 672 -3.72 6.49 -8.73
CA LYS A 672 -3.12 7.13 -7.56
C LYS A 672 -4.16 7.64 -6.54
N ASN A 673 -4.24 6.95 -5.39
CA ASN A 673 -5.08 7.26 -4.23
C ASN A 673 -6.55 7.58 -4.56
N SER A 674 -7.11 6.98 -5.61
CA SER A 674 -8.46 7.33 -6.10
C SER A 674 -9.19 6.14 -6.71
N ASN A 675 -10.41 6.38 -7.19
CA ASN A 675 -11.24 5.48 -8.00
C ASN A 675 -11.14 5.82 -9.50
N PHE A 676 -11.93 5.18 -10.35
CA PHE A 676 -12.05 5.54 -11.77
C PHE A 676 -13.44 5.24 -12.34
N ILE A 677 -13.73 5.80 -13.52
CA ILE A 677 -15.01 5.60 -14.21
C ILE A 677 -14.85 4.54 -15.31
N ALA A 678 -15.65 3.48 -15.23
CA ALA A 678 -15.65 2.33 -16.11
C ALA A 678 -17.06 2.04 -16.65
N ASN A 679 -17.24 2.03 -17.98
CA ASN A 679 -18.55 1.94 -18.65
C ASN A 679 -19.61 2.92 -18.06
N GLY A 680 -19.15 4.10 -17.60
CA GLY A 680 -19.98 5.13 -16.98
C GLY A 680 -20.24 4.94 -15.47
N ILE A 681 -19.82 3.82 -14.88
CA ILE A 681 -19.99 3.56 -13.44
C ILE A 681 -18.70 3.91 -12.69
N VAL A 682 -18.83 4.50 -11.50
CA VAL A 682 -17.70 4.74 -10.60
C VAL A 682 -17.31 3.43 -9.91
N VAL A 683 -16.07 2.99 -10.10
CA VAL A 683 -15.55 1.72 -9.60
C VAL A 683 -14.30 1.93 -8.74
N HIS A 684 -14.12 1.08 -7.74
CA HIS A 684 -13.02 1.23 -6.79
C HIS A 684 -11.68 0.76 -7.39
N ASN A 685 -10.57 1.33 -6.91
CA ASN A 685 -9.22 0.92 -7.29
C ASN A 685 -8.72 -0.23 -6.39
N SER A 686 -8.15 -1.28 -6.98
CA SER A 686 -7.67 -2.45 -6.24
C SER A 686 -6.60 -2.20 -5.16
N SER A 687 -5.82 -1.10 -5.17
CA SER A 687 -4.70 -0.93 -4.21
C SER A 687 -4.99 -0.03 -3.01
N ALA A 688 -5.90 0.94 -3.13
CA ALA A 688 -6.09 2.00 -2.13
C ALA A 688 -6.64 1.48 -0.80
N ARG A 689 -7.46 0.41 -0.83
CA ARG A 689 -8.03 -0.21 0.37
C ARG A 689 -6.99 -1.02 1.14
N PHE A 690 -6.11 -1.75 0.44
CA PHE A 690 -5.15 -2.59 1.13
C PHE A 690 -4.10 -1.75 1.86
N SER A 691 -3.73 -0.55 1.43
CA SER A 691 -2.84 0.29 2.25
C SER A 691 -3.58 0.85 3.45
N ARG A 692 -4.74 1.52 3.25
CA ARG A 692 -5.44 2.24 4.34
C ARG A 692 -6.09 1.32 5.39
N VAL A 693 -6.71 0.23 4.98
CA VAL A 693 -7.29 -0.74 5.93
C VAL A 693 -6.20 -1.51 6.66
N ARG A 694 -5.08 -1.83 6.00
CA ARG A 694 -3.95 -2.46 6.69
C ARG A 694 -3.21 -1.49 7.59
N GLU A 695 -3.08 -0.22 7.21
CA GLU A 695 -2.52 0.83 8.07
C GLU A 695 -3.40 1.03 9.31
N GLY A 696 -4.73 1.11 9.15
CA GLY A 696 -5.65 1.17 10.29
C GLY A 696 -5.60 -0.08 11.18
N MET A 697 -5.70 -1.28 10.60
CA MET A 697 -5.62 -2.53 11.36
C MET A 697 -4.25 -2.75 12.01
N LEU A 698 -3.16 -2.33 11.37
CA LEU A 698 -1.81 -2.38 11.93
C LEU A 698 -1.70 -1.40 13.10
N ASN A 699 -2.23 -0.20 12.97
CA ASN A 699 -2.26 0.80 14.03
C ASN A 699 -3.04 0.31 15.27
N ASP A 700 -4.23 -0.27 15.07
CA ASP A 700 -5.03 -0.84 16.15
C ASP A 700 -4.33 -2.02 16.82
N TRP A 701 -3.73 -2.92 16.04
CA TRP A 701 -2.97 -4.06 16.56
C TRP A 701 -1.72 -3.63 17.34
N LEU A 702 -0.95 -2.66 16.83
CA LEU A 702 0.21 -2.12 17.54
C LEU A 702 -0.18 -1.40 18.82
N LYS A 703 -1.35 -0.75 18.86
CA LYS A 703 -1.89 -0.14 20.08
C LYS A 703 -2.18 -1.20 21.15
N GLU A 704 -2.81 -2.32 20.79
CA GLU A 704 -3.04 -3.45 21.72
C GLU A 704 -1.71 -4.02 22.26
N VAL A 705 -0.70 -4.18 21.40
CA VAL A 705 0.63 -4.65 21.80
C VAL A 705 1.30 -3.64 22.75
N GLY A 706 1.19 -2.34 22.48
CA GLY A 706 1.68 -1.28 23.36
C GLY A 706 1.01 -1.28 24.74
N GLU A 707 -0.31 -1.42 24.79
CA GLU A 707 -1.08 -1.54 26.04
C GLU A 707 -0.67 -2.77 26.86
N ALA A 708 -0.46 -3.92 26.19
CA ALA A 708 0.03 -5.14 26.84
C ALA A 708 1.45 -4.95 27.41
N ALA A 709 2.35 -4.33 26.64
CA ALA A 709 3.71 -4.02 27.09
C ALA A 709 3.69 -3.08 28.31
N ASN A 710 2.88 -2.03 28.27
CA ASN A 710 2.75 -1.09 29.40
C ASN A 710 2.33 -1.82 30.67
N LYS A 711 1.29 -2.66 30.60
CA LYS A 711 0.80 -3.42 31.76
C LYS A 711 1.87 -4.36 32.32
N ILE A 712 2.54 -5.13 31.46
CA ILE A 712 3.57 -6.10 31.86
C ILE A 712 4.74 -5.40 32.54
N PHE A 713 5.26 -4.31 31.96
CA PHE A 713 6.42 -3.61 32.51
C PHE A 713 6.10 -2.70 33.70
N GLU A 714 4.83 -2.31 33.90
CA GLU A 714 4.35 -1.68 35.12
C GLU A 714 4.28 -2.67 36.30
N GLU A 715 3.87 -3.92 36.05
CA GLU A 715 3.85 -5.01 37.04
C GLU A 715 5.28 -5.47 37.41
N HIS A 716 6.23 -5.38 36.48
CA HIS A 716 7.64 -5.76 36.66
C HIS A 716 8.59 -4.55 36.74
N LYS A 717 8.49 -3.78 37.84
CA LYS A 717 9.31 -2.57 38.05
C LYS A 717 10.80 -2.85 38.15
N GLU A 718 11.18 -4.08 38.49
CA GLU A 718 12.55 -4.59 38.57
C GLU A 718 13.27 -4.71 37.22
N VAL A 719 12.55 -4.56 36.10
CA VAL A 719 13.14 -4.55 34.74
C VAL A 719 14.05 -3.33 34.57
N ARG A 720 15.33 -3.61 34.27
CA ARG A 720 16.38 -2.59 34.09
C ARG A 720 16.42 -1.96 32.71
N GLY A 721 16.02 -2.72 31.69
CA GLY A 721 16.02 -2.25 30.30
C GLY A 721 15.22 -3.17 29.39
N ILE A 722 14.78 -2.66 28.25
CA ILE A 722 13.94 -3.36 27.27
C ILE A 722 14.63 -3.35 25.90
N LEU A 723 14.75 -4.52 25.26
CA LEU A 723 15.21 -4.65 23.88
C LEU A 723 14.00 -4.73 22.92
N LEU A 724 14.05 -3.99 21.81
CA LEU A 724 13.02 -4.02 20.78
C LEU A 724 13.55 -4.68 19.50
N GLY A 725 13.10 -5.91 19.23
CA GLY A 725 13.44 -6.68 18.04
C GLY A 725 12.35 -6.61 16.96
N GLY A 726 12.76 -6.59 15.69
CA GLY A 726 11.83 -6.71 14.57
C GLY A 726 12.37 -6.13 13.26
N PRO A 727 11.70 -6.38 12.11
CA PRO A 727 12.10 -5.80 10.83
C PRO A 727 11.98 -4.26 10.81
N GLY A 728 13.06 -3.57 10.42
CA GLY A 728 13.19 -2.10 10.21
C GLY A 728 11.93 -1.25 10.27
N PRO A 729 11.02 -1.35 9.29
CA PRO A 729 9.88 -0.44 9.18
C PRO A 729 8.87 -0.48 10.33
N ILE A 730 8.68 -1.62 11.00
CA ILE A 730 7.58 -1.80 11.96
C ILE A 730 8.00 -1.34 13.34
N LYS A 731 9.23 -1.68 13.75
CA LYS A 731 9.83 -1.21 15.01
C LYS A 731 9.99 0.32 15.03
N GLU A 732 10.35 0.91 13.89
CA GLU A 732 10.40 2.38 13.76
C GLU A 732 9.01 3.01 13.90
N PHE A 733 7.98 2.36 13.35
CA PHE A 733 6.60 2.84 13.44
C PHE A 733 6.06 2.71 14.87
N PHE A 734 6.36 1.60 15.56
CA PHE A 734 6.00 1.37 16.95
C PHE A 734 6.60 2.41 17.91
N LEU A 735 7.83 2.87 17.64
CA LEU A 735 8.48 3.92 18.44
C LEU A 735 8.00 5.35 18.14
N LYS A 736 7.50 5.62 16.92
CA LYS A 736 7.10 6.97 16.49
C LYS A 736 5.73 7.41 17.00
N GLU A 737 4.77 6.51 17.04
CA GLU A 737 3.34 6.82 17.26
C GLU A 737 2.89 6.75 18.74
N GLU A 738 3.84 6.80 19.69
CA GLU A 738 3.59 6.89 21.15
C GLU A 738 2.67 5.80 21.77
N TYR A 739 2.65 4.57 21.24
CA TYR A 739 1.85 3.47 21.82
C TYR A 739 2.29 3.02 23.23
N VAL A 740 3.51 3.37 23.63
CA VAL A 740 4.15 2.95 24.87
C VAL A 740 4.28 4.15 25.82
N HIS A 741 3.93 3.96 27.09
CA HIS A 741 4.01 5.00 28.12
C HIS A 741 5.44 5.52 28.28
N ALA A 742 5.60 6.79 28.71
CA ALA A 742 6.90 7.44 28.85
C ALA A 742 7.88 6.65 29.75
N ASP A 743 7.38 6.04 30.82
CA ASP A 743 8.18 5.25 31.76
C ASP A 743 8.77 3.99 31.10
N VAL A 744 7.96 3.27 30.32
CA VAL A 744 8.40 2.07 29.60
C VAL A 744 9.29 2.45 28.42
N ARG A 745 8.98 3.53 27.70
CA ARG A 745 9.78 4.05 26.58
C ARG A 745 11.17 4.47 27.03
N SER A 746 11.30 5.06 28.22
CA SER A 746 12.59 5.47 28.80
C SER A 746 13.51 4.29 29.13
N LYS A 747 12.94 3.09 29.34
CA LYS A 747 13.68 1.85 29.58
C LYS A 747 14.10 1.13 28.29
N ILE A 748 13.68 1.57 27.10
CA ILE A 748 14.06 0.92 25.83
C ILE A 748 15.55 1.21 25.54
N LEU A 749 16.38 0.17 25.55
CA LEU A 749 17.83 0.25 25.35
C LEU A 749 18.22 0.54 23.91
N GLY A 750 17.44 0.00 22.97
CA GLY A 750 17.70 0.13 21.54
C GLY A 750 16.87 -0.84 20.71
N THR A 751 17.07 -0.73 19.40
CA THR A 751 16.36 -1.55 18.42
C THR A 751 17.28 -2.52 17.69
N VAL A 752 16.82 -3.75 17.49
CA VAL A 752 17.54 -4.82 16.81
C VAL A 752 16.77 -5.25 15.56
N ASP A 753 17.43 -5.37 14.41
CA ASP A 753 16.84 -6.02 13.23
C ASP A 753 16.89 -7.54 13.39
N THR A 754 15.76 -8.21 13.21
CA THR A 754 15.64 -9.69 13.24
C THR A 754 15.06 -10.21 11.92
N GLY A 755 15.38 -11.46 11.59
CA GLY A 755 14.88 -12.15 10.39
C GLY A 755 13.60 -12.97 10.63
N TYR A 756 13.29 -13.27 11.90
CA TYR A 756 12.19 -14.13 12.33
C TYR A 756 11.47 -13.57 13.58
N THR A 757 10.26 -14.05 13.84
CA THR A 757 9.44 -13.79 15.05
C THR A 757 9.07 -15.08 15.79
N GLY A 758 8.41 -14.98 16.96
CA GLY A 758 8.19 -16.10 17.87
C GLY A 758 9.38 -16.35 18.80
N GLU A 759 9.46 -17.54 19.40
CA GLU A 759 10.56 -17.94 20.29
C GLU A 759 11.95 -17.71 19.64
N HIS A 760 12.09 -18.03 18.35
CA HIS A 760 13.33 -17.78 17.61
C HIS A 760 13.64 -16.30 17.39
N GLY A 761 12.61 -15.45 17.27
CA GLY A 761 12.79 -14.00 17.17
C GLY A 761 13.24 -13.38 18.50
N LEU A 762 12.76 -13.91 19.64
CA LEU A 762 13.20 -13.50 20.97
C LEU A 762 14.67 -13.87 21.21
N GLU A 763 15.07 -15.09 20.83
CA GLU A 763 16.47 -15.55 20.89
C GLU A 763 17.38 -14.71 19.99
N GLU A 764 16.97 -14.42 18.75
CA GLU A 764 17.76 -13.60 17.82
C GLU A 764 17.91 -12.16 18.33
N THR A 765 16.85 -11.60 18.92
CA THR A 765 16.87 -10.26 19.54
C THR A 765 17.85 -10.21 20.70
N LEU A 766 17.88 -11.27 21.53
CA LEU A 766 18.81 -11.37 22.65
C LEU A 766 20.27 -11.43 22.16
N ILE A 767 20.58 -12.31 21.21
CA ILE A 767 21.94 -12.51 20.69
C ILE A 767 22.49 -11.21 20.10
N ARG A 768 21.70 -10.51 19.30
CA ARG A 768 22.11 -9.25 18.66
C ARG A 768 22.06 -8.05 19.61
N GLY A 769 21.33 -8.16 20.72
CA GLY A 769 21.19 -7.13 21.74
C GLY A 769 22.18 -7.23 22.89
N GLU A 770 23.06 -8.25 22.91
CA GLU A 770 24.05 -8.44 23.97
C GLU A 770 24.96 -7.22 24.18
N ASP A 771 25.39 -6.58 23.09
CA ASP A 771 26.28 -5.42 23.17
C ASP A 771 25.59 -4.21 23.83
N LEU A 772 24.28 -4.04 23.61
CA LEU A 772 23.47 -2.99 24.24
C LEU A 772 23.29 -3.23 25.75
N ILE A 773 23.15 -4.50 26.15
CA ILE A 773 23.08 -4.88 27.57
C ILE A 773 24.42 -4.63 28.26
N LYS A 774 25.53 -5.00 27.61
CA LYS A 774 26.89 -4.75 28.12
C LYS A 774 27.17 -3.26 28.30
N GLU A 775 26.77 -2.43 27.33
CA GLU A 775 26.95 -0.97 27.39
C GLU A 775 26.27 -0.35 28.62
N LEU A 776 25.10 -0.85 29.04
CA LEU A 776 24.38 -0.35 30.22
C LEU A 776 25.10 -0.71 31.53
N ALA A 777 25.64 -1.91 31.65
CA ALA A 777 26.43 -2.34 32.80
C ALA A 777 27.66 -1.42 32.98
N VAL A 778 28.39 -1.18 31.88
CA VAL A 778 29.56 -0.28 31.84
C VAL A 778 29.17 1.16 32.19
N THR A 779 28.02 1.64 31.71
CA THR A 779 27.52 3.00 31.99
C THR A 779 27.22 3.21 33.48
N LYS A 780 26.72 2.19 34.17
CA LYS A 780 26.44 2.26 35.62
C LYS A 780 27.73 2.36 36.44
N GLU A 781 28.73 1.54 36.12
CA GLU A 781 30.07 1.61 36.73
C GLU A 781 30.69 2.99 36.54
N LYS A 782 30.61 3.52 35.31
CA LYS A 782 31.07 4.86 34.97
C LYS A 782 30.40 5.94 35.84
N ASN A 783 29.06 5.92 35.95
CA ASN A 783 28.32 6.92 36.72
C ASN A 783 28.67 6.88 38.21
N LEU A 784 28.85 5.67 38.78
CA LEU A 784 29.29 5.51 40.17
C LEU A 784 30.68 6.11 40.40
N LEU A 785 31.63 5.80 39.53
CA LEU A 785 32.99 6.34 39.59
C LEU A 785 33.04 7.85 39.36
N GLN A 786 32.22 8.36 38.44
CA GLN A 786 32.09 9.81 38.23
C GLN A 786 31.54 10.51 39.46
N LYS A 787 30.52 9.93 40.13
CA LYS A 787 30.01 10.45 41.41
C LYS A 787 31.11 10.45 42.46
N PHE A 788 31.84 9.35 42.61
CA PHE A 788 32.98 9.25 43.53
C PHE A 788 34.04 10.33 43.28
N LEU A 789 34.53 10.45 42.03
CA LEU A 789 35.55 11.43 41.65
C LEU A 789 35.07 12.87 41.83
N THR A 790 33.79 13.16 41.57
CA THR A 790 33.22 14.48 41.75
C THR A 790 33.14 14.85 43.23
N GLU A 791 32.70 13.92 44.09
CA GLU A 791 32.67 14.15 45.54
C GLU A 791 34.07 14.35 46.10
N LEU A 792 35.07 13.64 45.58
CA LEU A 792 36.47 13.75 46.01
C LEU A 792 37.08 15.14 45.74
N GLN A 793 36.57 15.86 44.73
CA GLN A 793 37.01 17.22 44.40
C GLN A 793 36.34 18.32 45.23
N LYS A 794 35.29 18.00 46.00
CA LYS A 794 34.58 18.99 46.83
C LYS A 794 35.33 19.22 48.15
N PRO A 795 35.43 20.47 48.65
CA PRO A 795 36.08 20.78 49.93
C PRO A 795 35.45 20.06 51.14
N HIS A 796 34.15 19.81 51.06
CA HIS A 796 33.37 18.97 51.97
C HIS A 796 32.73 17.86 51.14
N GLY A 797 33.55 16.97 50.59
CA GLY A 797 33.09 15.79 49.84
C GLY A 797 32.77 14.62 50.76
N ILE A 798 31.84 13.76 50.34
CA ILE A 798 31.55 12.48 51.01
C ILE A 798 32.30 11.31 50.36
N ALA A 799 33.54 11.53 49.92
CA ALA A 799 34.36 10.50 49.29
C ALA A 799 35.76 10.47 49.89
N VAL A 800 36.29 9.28 50.15
CA VAL A 800 37.67 9.06 50.61
C VAL A 800 38.35 8.00 49.74
N TYR A 801 39.68 8.04 49.66
CA TYR A 801 40.47 7.09 48.88
C TYR A 801 41.71 6.62 49.63
N GLY A 802 42.21 5.44 49.24
CA GLY A 802 43.35 4.79 49.87
C GLY A 802 42.95 3.83 50.99
N ALA A 803 43.62 2.68 51.06
CA ALA A 803 43.28 1.59 51.97
C ALA A 803 43.15 2.05 53.44
N LYS A 804 44.09 2.85 53.94
CA LYS A 804 44.09 3.31 55.34
C LYS A 804 42.88 4.17 55.68
N GLU A 805 42.50 5.10 54.80
CA GLU A 805 41.36 5.98 55.07
C GLU A 805 40.03 5.26 54.88
N VAL A 806 39.94 4.36 53.89
CA VAL A 806 38.75 3.52 53.72
C VAL A 806 38.53 2.61 54.92
N ILE A 807 39.59 2.04 55.51
CA ILE A 807 39.51 1.28 56.77
C ILE A 807 39.02 2.16 57.91
N ARG A 808 39.60 3.36 58.07
CA ARG A 808 39.20 4.30 59.14
C ARG A 808 37.72 4.66 59.08
N VAL A 809 37.21 5.05 57.91
CA VAL A 809 35.80 5.44 57.76
C VAL A 809 34.86 4.25 57.86
N LEU A 810 35.33 3.05 57.50
CA LEU A 810 34.58 1.80 57.67
C LEU A 810 34.44 1.44 59.15
N GLU A 811 35.51 1.54 59.94
CA GLU A 811 35.50 1.32 61.38
C GLU A 811 34.64 2.34 62.15
N LEU A 812 34.58 3.58 61.64
CA LEU A 812 33.66 4.61 62.15
C LEU A 812 32.20 4.37 61.74
N GLY A 813 31.90 3.36 60.92
CA GLY A 813 30.57 3.04 60.41
C GLY A 813 30.00 4.10 59.46
N ALA A 814 30.87 4.95 58.90
CA ALA A 814 30.49 6.08 58.05
C ALA A 814 30.46 5.72 56.56
N ALA A 815 31.04 4.59 56.16
CA ALA A 815 31.03 4.14 54.77
C ALA A 815 29.62 3.70 54.30
N GLU A 816 29.18 4.22 53.15
CA GLU A 816 27.97 3.78 52.45
C GLU A 816 28.33 2.70 51.42
N THR A 817 29.35 2.97 50.61
CA THR A 817 29.78 2.08 49.52
C THR A 817 31.29 2.11 49.41
N ILE A 818 31.93 0.95 49.49
CA ILE A 818 33.35 0.75 49.18
C ILE A 818 33.45 0.35 47.70
N ILE A 819 34.37 1.00 46.99
CA ILE A 819 34.67 0.77 45.58
C ILE A 819 36.10 0.21 45.51
N ILE A 820 36.28 -0.93 44.85
CA ILE A 820 37.59 -1.55 44.65
C ILE A 820 37.80 -1.84 43.17
N SER A 821 38.97 -1.51 42.63
CA SER A 821 39.33 -1.88 41.25
C SER A 821 39.64 -3.37 41.19
N GLU A 822 39.09 -4.05 40.19
CA GLU A 822 39.36 -5.48 39.92
C GLU A 822 40.86 -5.77 39.70
N SER A 823 41.61 -4.78 39.22
CA SER A 823 43.05 -4.92 38.96
C SER A 823 43.97 -4.66 40.16
N ILE A 824 43.40 -4.53 41.37
CA ILE A 824 44.18 -4.33 42.60
C ILE A 824 44.87 -5.66 42.98
N SER A 825 46.15 -5.59 43.36
CA SER A 825 46.91 -6.73 43.89
C SER A 825 47.50 -6.44 45.27
N GLU A 826 46.97 -5.42 45.94
CA GLU A 826 47.43 -4.96 47.25
C GLU A 826 46.94 -5.93 48.32
N LYS A 827 47.81 -6.28 49.27
CA LYS A 827 47.45 -7.12 50.42
C LYS A 827 47.32 -6.27 51.67
N ILE A 828 46.20 -6.43 52.38
CA ILE A 828 45.92 -5.72 53.63
C ILE A 828 45.95 -6.77 54.73
N GLU A 829 46.79 -6.56 55.74
CA GLU A 829 46.96 -7.49 56.88
C GLU A 829 47.29 -8.96 56.47
N GLY A 830 47.85 -9.16 55.27
CA GLY A 830 48.25 -10.47 54.74
C GLY A 830 47.25 -11.12 53.78
N GLU A 831 46.04 -10.56 53.66
CA GLU A 831 44.91 -11.04 52.85
C GLU A 831 44.73 -10.18 51.58
N ASP A 832 44.02 -10.70 50.58
CA ASP A 832 43.69 -9.94 49.37
C ASP A 832 42.78 -8.75 49.71
N ALA A 833 43.02 -7.56 49.14
CA ALA A 833 42.26 -6.37 49.50
C ALA A 833 40.75 -6.51 49.23
N ILE A 834 40.34 -7.27 48.21
CA ILE A 834 38.91 -7.52 47.93
C ILE A 834 38.33 -8.38 49.04
N GLU A 835 39.01 -9.46 49.43
CA GLU A 835 38.60 -10.36 50.51
C GLU A 835 38.52 -9.62 51.87
N TYR A 836 39.54 -8.82 52.19
CA TYR A 836 39.63 -8.04 53.42
C TYR A 836 38.45 -7.07 53.59
N PHE A 837 38.17 -6.28 52.56
CA PHE A 837 37.07 -5.33 52.60
C PHE A 837 35.71 -6.00 52.48
N GLU A 838 35.58 -7.16 51.83
CA GLU A 838 34.33 -7.90 51.78
C GLU A 838 33.91 -8.39 53.18
N GLU A 839 34.84 -8.91 53.97
CA GLU A 839 34.57 -9.31 55.36
C GLU A 839 34.23 -8.10 56.23
N LYS A 840 35.05 -7.03 56.18
CA LYS A 840 34.85 -5.85 57.03
C LYS A 840 33.58 -5.09 56.63
N ALA A 841 33.28 -4.93 55.34
CA ALA A 841 32.09 -4.24 54.86
C ALA A 841 30.80 -4.89 55.37
N GLN A 842 30.76 -6.22 55.46
CA GLN A 842 29.61 -6.96 55.99
C GLN A 842 29.35 -6.66 57.47
N ASN A 843 30.39 -6.50 58.29
CA ASN A 843 30.26 -6.19 59.72
C ASN A 843 29.67 -4.79 59.97
N TYR A 844 29.88 -3.84 59.07
CA TYR A 844 29.40 -2.46 59.18
C TYR A 844 28.22 -2.14 58.25
N GLY A 845 27.66 -3.15 57.57
CA GLY A 845 26.52 -2.99 56.64
C GLY A 845 26.81 -2.08 55.44
N THR A 846 28.05 -2.08 54.96
CA THR A 846 28.52 -1.26 53.84
C THR A 846 28.47 -2.06 52.54
N ALA A 847 28.05 -1.45 51.42
CA ALA A 847 28.04 -2.12 50.13
C ALA A 847 29.47 -2.17 49.53
N LEU A 848 29.91 -3.33 49.03
CA LEU A 848 31.18 -3.47 48.29
C LEU A 848 30.88 -3.60 46.79
N ILE A 849 31.51 -2.74 45.97
CA ILE A 849 31.39 -2.77 44.52
C ILE A 849 32.79 -2.89 43.90
N VAL A 850 33.00 -3.95 43.12
CA VAL A 850 34.21 -4.11 42.31
C VAL A 850 33.98 -3.47 40.93
N VAL A 851 34.94 -2.70 40.44
CA VAL A 851 34.84 -1.96 39.17
C VAL A 851 35.98 -2.30 38.21
N SER A 852 35.65 -2.40 36.91
CA SER A 852 36.64 -2.67 35.87
C SER A 852 37.48 -1.42 35.53
N PRO A 853 38.77 -1.58 35.19
CA PRO A 853 39.62 -0.49 34.68
C PRO A 853 39.36 -0.14 33.20
N ASP A 854 38.35 -0.73 32.54
CA ASP A 854 38.12 -0.54 31.09
C ASP A 854 37.57 0.85 30.72
N THR A 855 36.96 1.57 31.67
CA THR A 855 36.47 2.94 31.46
C THR A 855 37.54 3.99 31.78
N ARG A 856 37.41 5.20 31.21
CA ARG A 856 38.33 6.33 31.53
C ARG A 856 38.33 6.64 33.02
N GLU A 857 37.16 6.65 33.63
CA GLU A 857 36.94 6.87 35.06
C GLU A 857 37.53 5.70 35.88
N GLY A 858 37.41 4.46 35.41
CA GLY A 858 38.05 3.28 36.00
C GLY A 858 39.58 3.37 36.00
N GLN A 859 40.16 3.86 34.90
CA GLN A 859 41.61 4.12 34.82
C GLN A 859 42.05 5.23 35.79
N GLN A 860 41.28 6.31 35.91
CA GLN A 860 41.54 7.38 36.88
C GLN A 860 41.45 6.88 38.31
N PHE A 861 40.43 6.08 38.64
CA PHE A 861 40.27 5.49 39.95
C PHE A 861 41.42 4.54 40.30
N ARG A 862 41.87 3.74 39.34
CA ARG A 862 43.07 2.89 39.49
C ARG A 862 44.33 3.73 39.78
N GLN A 863 44.51 4.86 39.10
CA GLN A 863 45.64 5.77 39.35
C GLN A 863 45.62 6.38 40.76
N LEU A 864 44.44 6.50 41.38
CA LEU A 864 44.27 6.95 42.78
C LEU A 864 44.54 5.83 43.80
N GLY A 865 45.01 4.66 43.38
CA GLY A 865 45.27 3.51 44.25
C GLY A 865 44.16 2.46 44.27
N GLY A 866 43.11 2.61 43.45
CA GLY A 866 42.12 1.57 43.19
C GLY A 866 41.23 1.15 44.37
N ILE A 867 41.31 1.86 45.51
CA ILE A 867 40.49 1.62 46.71
C ILE A 867 39.89 2.95 47.16
N GLY A 868 38.57 3.01 47.32
CA GLY A 868 37.86 4.21 47.73
C GLY A 868 36.53 3.90 48.39
N ALA A 869 35.93 4.89 49.04
CA ALA A 869 34.61 4.77 49.62
C ALA A 869 33.79 6.07 49.49
N LEU A 870 32.49 5.91 49.26
CA LEU A 870 31.47 6.93 49.45
C LEU A 870 30.92 6.82 50.86
N LEU A 871 30.73 7.97 51.52
CA LEU A 871 30.32 8.07 52.92
C LEU A 871 28.84 8.42 53.04
N ARG A 872 28.18 7.90 54.07
CA ARG A 872 26.79 8.20 54.44
C ARG A 872 26.63 9.64 54.96
N TYR A 873 27.68 10.16 55.59
CA TYR A 873 27.77 11.49 56.18
C TYR A 873 29.24 11.94 56.21
N HIS A 874 29.50 13.23 56.40
CA HIS A 874 30.87 13.74 56.52
C HIS A 874 31.55 13.27 57.82
N VAL A 875 32.82 12.89 57.71
CA VAL A 875 33.65 12.35 58.80
C VAL A 875 34.85 13.24 59.08
#